data_AF-A0A8K0S7B6-F1
#
_entry.id   AF-A0A8K0S7B6-F1
#
_cell.length_a   1.000
_cell.length_b   1.000
_cell.length_c   1.000
_cell.angle_alpha   90.00
_cell.angle_beta   90.00
_cell.angle_gamma   90.00
#
_symmetry.space_group_name_H-M   'P 1'
#
loop_
_entity.id
_entity.type
_entity.pdbx_description
1 polymer ?
#
loop_
_entity_poly.entity_id
_entity_poly.type
_entity_poly.pdbx_seq_one_letter_code
_entity_poly.pdbx_strand_id
1 'polypeptide(L)'
;MELRDYPDRDPISPPVDWEPTSPSIARKPIGSVKQPSPYTSPDFSSSFAQRAAFQRQTTSDTAYYGASTPLGIWEPSHPHAPGSGRPQNYRENSQASLLTREASNDSPPNRPPGPPEPPGPGYLGIPGPPPPTSPPQNKYLHWWINEWKPSWSMYVLVFSGIAFAIGHHFYYRNLHGQVAVDQQGKFRYGALLAFLSKACFLNAVVLAFRQRVLMMIRRKMLTLSTLDSLFAASEDLTALLNWEAWVNAKFAMALTIFIWTSPLIVIFTSYTLTVQPQRKEEITQCQNVRTLNFSHEAEVYWRTPAKVDNWFESSVAIWNTTLLPGQKNIDKDDPDDFDYYTASSQQFNTIALKTAYVQQAVMRPKAPEEICGKGWNCSYVVEFVGPGYKCQGLASGVNAEVKKLGDAECPFNTSVLAPMGNLTYYAMLDRGDYENPQMIAEAGGRPKAKRPYPKNFGAFRTEPILWFGYAEVEDRSKPQPAKPLEGDWFKAYTPTIFGCEHYQTKYKVQFNYTGQVQTHHVKSRKFLKKVIDTTFVPGAKDPDKRLKDRTVAEPEKNYVHPRDIKNYRMTAAYHAVGSQLRSILNGTITMPNFVVNSQILQTRLLERLNYLPIANFPEELQMFYEEILVSFLSDPQMSAVSWASDPSQYSGKFQGGVDREFPCVRWQVRNCFFYNYAQLWAVYAISMFITILAVVSGVTAMEEDAMMRSLSFSAILAATRASSLDKLRWEKEADLKSSKIGFGVVADHTGERTYSFGVEGDVSQEKAMSTGRSPGISVMNWGDRAARRVSYAMVNKRDRQEN
;
A
#
# COMPACT_ATOMS: atom_id res chain seq x y z
N MET A 1 -66.82 -8.79 7.53
CA MET A 1 -67.41 -9.05 8.85
C MET A 1 -67.63 -7.71 9.50
N GLU A 2 -68.83 -7.51 10.03
CA GLU A 2 -69.49 -6.22 10.31
C GLU A 2 -68.78 -5.33 11.33
N LEU A 3 -68.93 -4.02 11.15
CA LEU A 3 -68.81 -3.03 12.22
C LEU A 3 -69.98 -3.23 13.21
N ARG A 4 -69.69 -3.24 14.51
CA ARG A 4 -70.66 -2.95 15.55
C ARG A 4 -70.08 -1.98 16.57
N ASP A 5 -70.96 -1.07 16.96
CA ASP A 5 -70.78 0.09 17.82
C ASP A 5 -70.31 -0.24 19.24
N TYR A 6 -69.57 0.72 19.81
CA TYR A 6 -69.32 0.88 21.24
C TYR A 6 -70.56 1.44 21.95
N PRO A 7 -70.76 1.07 23.23
CA PRO A 7 -71.31 2.02 24.19
C PRO A 7 -70.34 2.30 25.34
N ASP A 8 -70.38 3.55 25.79
CA ASP A 8 -69.70 4.12 26.96
C ASP A 8 -69.91 3.33 28.25
N ARG A 9 -68.85 3.23 29.08
CA ARG A 9 -68.96 3.36 30.53
C ARG A 9 -67.60 3.63 31.21
N ASP A 10 -67.69 4.56 32.16
CA ASP A 10 -66.70 5.17 33.05
C ASP A 10 -65.86 4.21 33.93
N PRO A 11 -64.76 4.72 34.55
CA PRO A 11 -63.62 3.91 34.97
C PRO A 11 -63.73 3.43 36.43
N ILE A 12 -63.44 2.15 36.64
CA ILE A 12 -63.16 1.58 37.97
C ILE A 12 -61.66 1.26 38.05
N SER A 13 -61.01 1.82 39.05
CA SER A 13 -59.59 1.60 39.40
C SER A 13 -59.28 0.09 39.57
N PRO A 14 -58.13 -0.41 39.12
CA PRO A 14 -57.75 -1.81 39.34
C PRO A 14 -57.23 -2.06 40.77
N PRO A 15 -57.22 -3.33 41.23
CA PRO A 15 -56.83 -3.72 42.58
C PRO A 15 -55.32 -3.62 42.82
N VAL A 16 -54.97 -3.47 44.10
CA VAL A 16 -53.63 -3.51 44.66
C VAL A 16 -53.04 -4.92 44.49
N ASP A 17 -51.77 -5.01 44.10
CA ASP A 17 -50.93 -6.21 43.90
C ASP A 17 -50.86 -6.80 42.48
N TRP A 18 -50.08 -6.14 41.62
CA TRP A 18 -49.40 -6.77 40.48
C TRP A 18 -48.06 -6.08 40.20
N GLU A 19 -46.94 -6.80 40.32
CA GLU A 19 -45.60 -6.33 39.97
C GLU A 19 -45.19 -6.78 38.56
N PRO A 20 -44.62 -5.89 37.71
CA PRO A 20 -44.08 -6.24 36.39
C PRO A 20 -42.58 -6.55 36.41
N THR A 21 -42.20 -7.65 35.75
CA THR A 21 -40.82 -7.91 35.36
C THR A 21 -40.41 -7.05 34.15
N SER A 22 -39.28 -6.34 34.31
CA SER A 22 -38.38 -5.71 33.31
C SER A 22 -38.79 -4.38 32.64
N PRO A 23 -37.87 -3.38 32.57
CA PRO A 23 -38.22 -1.99 32.21
C PRO A 23 -38.05 -1.67 30.71
N SER A 24 -39.15 -1.23 30.09
CA SER A 24 -39.14 -0.36 28.92
C SER A 24 -39.44 1.08 29.38
N ILE A 25 -38.49 2.01 29.21
CA ILE A 25 -38.74 3.43 29.47
C ILE A 25 -39.05 4.16 28.16
N ALA A 26 -40.29 4.61 28.05
CA ALA A 26 -40.75 5.64 27.12
C ALA A 26 -40.91 7.00 27.85
N ARG A 27 -41.09 8.03 27.03
CA ARG A 27 -40.75 9.46 27.17
C ARG A 27 -41.78 10.35 27.95
N LYS A 28 -41.29 11.56 28.32
CA LYS A 28 -41.92 12.93 28.39
C LYS A 28 -42.70 13.37 29.67
N PRO A 29 -43.03 14.68 29.93
CA PRO A 29 -42.78 15.97 29.19
C PRO A 29 -42.43 17.29 29.99
N ILE A 30 -41.96 18.32 29.25
CA ILE A 30 -42.24 19.80 29.15
C ILE A 30 -42.57 20.69 30.39
N GLY A 31 -41.89 21.87 30.50
CA GLY A 31 -42.45 23.12 31.07
C GLY A 31 -41.44 24.16 31.61
N SER A 32 -41.61 25.44 31.29
CA SER A 32 -40.71 26.62 31.40
C SER A 32 -40.52 27.32 32.76
N VAL A 33 -39.47 28.15 32.93
CA VAL A 33 -39.52 29.64 33.21
C VAL A 33 -38.14 30.28 33.62
N LYS A 34 -37.80 31.37 32.90
CA LYS A 34 -37.01 32.62 33.18
C LYS A 34 -35.58 32.66 33.79
N GLN A 35 -34.72 33.39 33.04
CA GLN A 35 -33.44 34.11 33.30
C GLN A 35 -33.50 35.19 34.43
N PRO A 36 -32.40 35.90 34.88
CA PRO A 36 -31.13 36.25 34.16
C PRO A 36 -29.76 36.36 34.94
N SER A 37 -28.65 36.19 34.18
CA SER A 37 -27.30 36.86 34.20
C SER A 37 -26.42 37.02 35.48
N PRO A 38 -25.12 37.42 35.42
CA PRO A 38 -24.15 37.55 34.29
C PRO A 38 -22.65 37.14 34.59
N TYR A 39 -21.77 37.18 33.56
CA TYR A 39 -20.27 37.34 33.60
C TYR A 39 -19.42 36.17 34.19
N THR A 40 -18.25 35.68 33.72
CA THR A 40 -17.27 35.92 32.63
C THR A 40 -16.37 34.66 32.54
N SER A 41 -15.73 34.38 31.39
CA SER A 41 -14.65 33.39 31.12
C SER A 41 -13.38 33.61 32.02
N PRO A 42 -12.33 32.75 32.10
CA PRO A 42 -11.80 31.82 31.08
C PRO A 42 -11.21 30.44 31.55
N ASP A 43 -10.81 29.64 30.54
CA ASP A 43 -9.97 28.43 30.48
C ASP A 43 -9.31 27.89 31.77
N PHE A 44 -9.41 26.57 32.01
CA PHE A 44 -8.27 25.75 32.46
C PHE A 44 -8.49 24.25 32.24
N SER A 45 -7.36 23.60 31.97
CA SER A 45 -7.13 22.18 31.77
C SER A 45 -7.16 21.35 33.06
N SER A 46 -7.27 20.03 32.85
CA SER A 46 -6.61 18.94 33.60
C SER A 46 -7.43 18.01 34.51
N SER A 47 -7.07 16.73 34.33
CA SER A 47 -7.07 15.61 35.27
C SER A 47 -8.37 14.81 35.45
N PHE A 48 -8.33 13.59 34.92
CA PHE A 48 -8.91 12.43 35.61
C PHE A 48 -7.88 11.29 35.52
N ALA A 49 -7.08 11.17 36.57
CA ALA A 49 -6.48 9.91 36.97
C ALA A 49 -7.25 9.39 38.18
N GLN A 50 -7.19 8.07 38.36
CA GLN A 50 -7.63 7.28 39.51
C GLN A 50 -9.06 6.71 39.46
N ARG A 51 -9.16 5.46 38.98
CA ARG A 51 -9.51 4.36 39.90
C ARG A 51 -9.19 2.96 39.33
N ALA A 52 -8.68 2.15 40.27
CA ALA A 52 -8.79 0.70 40.39
C ALA A 52 -7.73 -0.20 39.74
N ALA A 53 -7.30 -1.16 40.56
CA ALA A 53 -6.17 -2.07 40.45
C ALA A 53 -6.64 -3.53 40.55
N PHE A 54 -5.76 -4.47 40.14
CA PHE A 54 -5.81 -5.95 40.28
C PHE A 54 -6.92 -6.68 39.46
N GLN A 55 -6.72 -7.82 38.79
CA GLN A 55 -5.79 -8.95 39.00
C GLN A 55 -5.62 -9.77 37.68
N ARG A 56 -4.44 -10.38 37.52
CA ARG A 56 -3.96 -11.22 36.40
C ARG A 56 -4.77 -12.52 36.18
N GLN A 57 -4.97 -12.91 34.91
CA GLN A 57 -4.60 -14.26 34.45
C GLN A 57 -4.33 -14.30 32.94
N THR A 58 -3.34 -15.11 32.61
CA THR A 58 -2.56 -15.22 31.37
C THR A 58 -3.31 -15.89 30.22
N THR A 59 -3.08 -15.42 28.98
CA THR A 59 -2.66 -16.27 27.84
C THR A 59 -2.25 -15.37 26.67
N SER A 60 -1.09 -15.69 26.10
CA SER A 60 -0.37 -15.02 25.03
C SER A 60 -0.96 -15.37 23.66
N ASP A 61 -1.32 -14.36 22.87
CA ASP A 61 -0.91 -14.21 21.46
C ASP A 61 -1.70 -13.08 20.79
N THR A 62 -1.08 -11.91 20.61
CA THR A 62 -1.41 -11.03 19.47
C THR A 62 -0.22 -10.18 19.06
N ALA A 63 -0.07 -10.13 17.74
CA ALA A 63 0.83 -9.36 16.92
C ALA A 63 1.05 -7.89 17.33
N TYR A 64 2.27 -7.42 17.08
CA TYR A 64 2.62 -6.00 17.04
C TYR A 64 2.92 -5.57 15.60
N TYR A 65 2.10 -4.65 15.08
CA TYR A 65 2.57 -3.59 14.19
C TYR A 65 3.30 -2.56 15.05
N GLY A 66 4.52 -2.16 14.67
CA GLY A 66 5.28 -1.13 15.38
C GLY A 66 6.18 -0.37 14.41
N ALA A 67 5.80 0.87 14.13
CA ALA A 67 6.57 1.84 13.39
C ALA A 67 7.85 2.24 14.15
N SER A 68 8.90 2.47 13.38
CA SER A 68 10.24 2.84 13.80
C SER A 68 10.38 4.36 14.03
N THR A 69 10.99 4.79 15.13
CA THR A 69 12.27 5.54 15.12
C THR A 69 12.85 5.70 16.54
N PRO A 70 14.18 5.88 16.68
CA PRO A 70 14.92 5.45 17.86
C PRO A 70 15.67 6.59 18.58
N LEU A 71 15.71 6.56 19.91
CA LEU A 71 16.80 7.09 20.73
C LEU A 71 16.78 6.36 22.09
N GLY A 72 17.91 5.81 22.52
CA GLY A 72 18.03 5.16 23.81
C GLY A 72 19.50 4.95 24.21
N ILE A 73 19.96 5.80 25.12
CA ILE A 73 21.14 5.63 25.97
C ILE A 73 20.59 5.38 27.39
N TRP A 74 20.94 4.27 28.04
CA TRP A 74 21.52 4.18 29.40
C TRP A 74 21.47 2.73 29.97
N GLU A 75 22.67 2.23 30.26
CA GLU A 75 23.17 1.58 31.49
C GLU A 75 22.51 0.35 32.20
N PRO A 76 23.34 -0.50 32.85
CA PRO A 76 22.97 -1.77 33.47
C PRO A 76 22.86 -1.71 35.00
N SER A 77 22.17 -2.69 35.59
CA SER A 77 22.05 -2.90 37.04
C SER A 77 23.08 -3.92 37.58
N HIS A 78 23.82 -3.53 38.63
CA HIS A 78 24.70 -4.32 39.53
C HIS A 78 23.89 -5.15 40.58
N PRO A 79 24.50 -5.77 41.63
CA PRO A 79 25.55 -6.81 41.71
C PRO A 79 25.14 -8.02 42.61
N HIS A 80 25.85 -9.15 42.53
CA HIS A 80 25.90 -10.18 43.60
C HIS A 80 27.33 -10.74 43.76
N ALA A 81 27.74 -11.00 45.01
CA ALA A 81 29.03 -11.55 45.45
C ALA A 81 28.78 -12.61 46.57
N PRO A 82 29.78 -13.31 47.14
CA PRO A 82 30.98 -13.99 46.60
C PRO A 82 31.06 -15.48 47.02
N GLY A 83 31.99 -16.29 46.44
CA GLY A 83 32.52 -17.48 47.13
C GLY A 83 32.86 -18.75 46.33
N SER A 84 34.16 -19.08 46.33
CA SER A 84 34.80 -20.41 46.15
C SER A 84 34.77 -21.12 44.77
N GLY A 85 35.96 -21.27 44.17
CA GLY A 85 36.21 -22.19 43.06
C GLY A 85 37.57 -21.96 42.40
N ARG A 86 38.47 -22.93 42.54
CA ARG A 86 39.83 -22.98 41.95
C ARG A 86 39.89 -22.60 40.46
N PRO A 87 40.98 -21.95 39.98
CA PRO A 87 41.22 -21.78 38.55
C PRO A 87 41.86 -23.03 37.95
N GLN A 88 41.25 -23.56 36.88
CA GLN A 88 41.88 -24.52 35.96
C GLN A 88 41.78 -24.01 34.53
N ASN A 89 42.96 -23.66 34.00
CA ASN A 89 43.44 -23.81 32.63
C ASN A 89 42.52 -23.37 31.47
N TYR A 90 42.83 -22.21 30.88
CA TYR A 90 42.73 -22.05 29.43
C TYR A 90 44.12 -21.79 28.84
N ARG A 91 44.39 -22.55 27.79
CA ARG A 91 45.66 -22.75 27.12
C ARG A 91 45.64 -21.89 25.86
N GLU A 92 46.38 -20.80 25.85
CA GLU A 92 46.69 -20.08 24.61
C GLU A 92 48.21 -20.05 24.42
N ASN A 93 48.65 -20.89 23.48
CA ASN A 93 49.97 -20.80 22.89
C ASN A 93 49.94 -19.65 21.88
N SER A 94 50.75 -18.62 22.10
CA SER A 94 51.43 -17.86 21.03
C SER A 94 52.61 -17.12 21.64
N GLN A 95 53.80 -17.56 21.27
CA GLN A 95 55.08 -16.99 21.65
C GLN A 95 55.28 -15.62 20.98
N ALA A 96 55.65 -14.62 21.78
CA ALA A 96 56.62 -13.56 21.43
C ALA A 96 56.97 -12.73 22.68
N SER A 97 57.70 -13.32 23.63
CA SER A 97 58.50 -12.55 24.59
C SER A 97 59.96 -12.82 24.27
N LEU A 98 60.57 -11.91 23.51
CA LEU A 98 62.00 -11.87 23.25
C LEU A 98 62.47 -10.45 23.54
N LEU A 99 62.56 -10.09 24.83
CA LEU A 99 63.46 -9.04 25.33
C LEU A 99 63.59 -9.20 26.85
N THR A 100 64.58 -9.98 27.29
CA THR A 100 65.36 -9.72 28.52
C THR A 100 66.49 -10.74 28.59
N ARG A 101 67.71 -10.28 28.30
CA ARG A 101 68.94 -10.98 28.65
C ARG A 101 69.56 -10.19 29.80
N GLU A 102 69.48 -10.72 31.00
CA GLU A 102 70.32 -10.28 32.09
C GLU A 102 70.84 -11.50 32.84
N ALA A 103 72.14 -11.48 33.07
CA ALA A 103 72.96 -12.57 33.56
C ALA A 103 72.82 -12.70 35.08
N SER A 104 72.84 -13.94 35.58
CA SER A 104 73.34 -14.20 36.93
C SER A 104 73.82 -15.65 37.07
N ASN A 105 75.02 -15.75 37.65
CA ASN A 105 75.58 -16.92 38.31
C ASN A 105 74.59 -17.46 39.36
N ASP A 106 74.48 -18.78 39.53
CA ASP A 106 75.01 -19.45 40.73
C ASP A 106 74.71 -20.95 40.77
N SER A 107 75.61 -21.65 41.45
CA SER A 107 75.71 -23.10 41.63
C SER A 107 74.63 -23.68 42.58
N PRO A 108 74.30 -24.98 42.49
CA PRO A 108 73.25 -25.61 43.29
C PRO A 108 73.75 -26.12 44.66
N PRO A 109 72.94 -26.10 45.74
CA PRO A 109 73.30 -26.74 47.00
C PRO A 109 72.69 -28.14 47.19
N ASN A 110 73.59 -29.09 47.42
CA ASN A 110 73.58 -30.27 48.30
C ASN A 110 72.25 -30.92 48.77
N ARG A 111 72.13 -32.23 48.50
CA ARG A 111 71.45 -33.22 49.37
C ARG A 111 72.35 -34.46 49.59
N PRO A 112 72.41 -35.06 50.79
CA PRO A 112 73.37 -36.10 51.17
C PRO A 112 72.96 -37.54 50.76
N PRO A 113 73.88 -38.52 50.80
CA PRO A 113 73.79 -39.78 50.05
C PRO A 113 73.23 -40.97 50.85
N GLY A 114 72.61 -41.92 50.13
CA GLY A 114 72.23 -43.26 50.60
C GLY A 114 72.72 -44.36 49.63
N PRO A 115 72.80 -45.64 50.06
CA PRO A 115 73.84 -46.60 49.64
C PRO A 115 73.58 -47.38 48.33
N PRO A 116 74.57 -48.16 47.83
CA PRO A 116 74.67 -48.58 46.42
C PRO A 116 74.11 -49.99 46.09
N GLU A 117 73.66 -50.11 44.83
CA GLU A 117 73.62 -51.29 43.93
C GLU A 117 72.75 -52.53 44.29
N PRO A 118 72.15 -53.25 43.31
CA PRO A 118 72.90 -54.05 42.33
C PRO A 118 72.38 -54.06 40.86
N PRO A 119 73.14 -54.65 39.93
CA PRO A 119 72.88 -54.61 38.49
C PRO A 119 72.10 -55.82 37.95
N GLY A 120 71.40 -55.60 36.84
CA GLY A 120 71.09 -56.61 35.81
C GLY A 120 69.59 -56.84 35.54
N PRO A 121 69.23 -57.59 34.49
CA PRO A 121 69.91 -57.82 33.20
C PRO A 121 69.04 -57.34 32.02
N GLY A 122 69.67 -57.07 30.88
CA GLY A 122 68.98 -56.70 29.66
C GLY A 122 68.11 -57.84 29.10
N TYR A 123 67.03 -57.49 28.41
CA TYR A 123 66.41 -58.36 27.41
C TYR A 123 65.72 -57.53 26.31
N LEU A 124 66.26 -57.73 25.11
CA LEU A 124 65.66 -57.74 23.77
C LEU A 124 64.90 -56.52 23.21
N GLY A 125 65.35 -56.13 22.02
CA GLY A 125 64.83 -55.02 21.23
C GLY A 125 63.54 -55.30 20.45
N ILE A 126 62.92 -54.19 20.08
CA ILE A 126 61.90 -54.05 19.03
C ILE A 126 62.36 -52.88 18.13
N PRO A 127 62.24 -52.96 16.79
CA PRO A 127 62.78 -51.93 15.89
C PRO A 127 62.03 -50.61 16.05
N GLY A 128 62.75 -49.50 16.24
CA GLY A 128 62.17 -48.17 16.25
C GLY A 128 61.59 -47.78 14.88
N PRO A 129 60.46 -47.06 14.81
CA PRO A 129 59.87 -46.60 13.55
C PRO A 129 60.80 -45.57 12.85
N PRO A 130 60.80 -45.51 11.51
CA PRO A 130 61.65 -44.59 10.77
C PRO A 130 61.30 -43.12 11.08
N PRO A 131 62.28 -42.19 10.94
CA PRO A 131 62.07 -40.80 11.29
C PRO A 131 60.95 -40.18 10.44
N PRO A 132 60.12 -39.30 11.02
CA PRO A 132 58.99 -38.71 10.30
C PRO A 132 59.50 -37.85 9.15
N THR A 133 59.08 -38.21 7.93
CA THR A 133 59.22 -37.39 6.73
C THR A 133 58.53 -36.04 6.94
N SER A 134 59.25 -34.94 6.70
CA SER A 134 58.70 -33.59 6.70
C SER A 134 57.48 -33.50 5.76
N PRO A 135 56.36 -32.86 6.17
CA PRO A 135 55.19 -32.74 5.32
C PRO A 135 55.53 -31.96 4.04
N PRO A 136 54.85 -32.24 2.91
CA PRO A 136 55.14 -31.57 1.66
C PRO A 136 54.89 -30.06 1.81
N GLN A 137 55.95 -29.26 1.73
CA GLN A 137 55.83 -27.80 1.68
C GLN A 137 54.97 -27.42 0.48
N ASN A 138 53.82 -26.82 0.76
CA ASN A 138 52.88 -26.37 -0.26
C ASN A 138 53.55 -25.27 -1.11
N LYS A 139 54.01 -25.64 -2.32
CA LYS A 139 54.77 -24.75 -3.23
C LYS A 139 54.04 -23.44 -3.51
N TYR A 140 52.70 -23.45 -3.48
CA TYR A 140 51.88 -22.24 -3.62
C TYR A 140 52.04 -21.28 -2.45
N LEU A 141 52.10 -21.79 -1.21
CA LEU A 141 52.30 -20.97 -0.01
C LEU A 141 53.73 -20.41 0.03
N HIS A 142 54.72 -21.22 -0.37
CA HIS A 142 56.11 -20.81 -0.43
C HIS A 142 56.38 -19.76 -1.53
N TRP A 143 55.70 -19.85 -2.68
CA TRP A 143 55.72 -18.83 -3.73
C TRP A 143 54.99 -17.55 -3.29
N TRP A 144 53.82 -17.67 -2.65
CA TRP A 144 53.05 -16.54 -2.15
C TRP A 144 53.78 -15.74 -1.06
N ILE A 145 54.62 -16.40 -0.25
CA ILE A 145 55.41 -15.72 0.79
C ILE A 145 56.70 -15.11 0.22
N ASN A 146 57.36 -15.76 -0.75
CA ASN A 146 58.68 -15.34 -1.21
C ASN A 146 58.69 -14.46 -2.48
N GLU A 147 57.69 -14.58 -3.37
CA GLU A 147 57.67 -13.91 -4.69
C GLU A 147 56.56 -12.85 -4.83
N TRP A 148 55.73 -12.65 -3.79
CA TRP A 148 54.62 -11.71 -3.84
C TRP A 148 55.09 -10.26 -3.77
N LYS A 149 55.01 -9.54 -4.90
CA LYS A 149 55.29 -8.10 -4.90
C LYS A 149 54.18 -7.35 -4.14
N PRO A 150 54.51 -6.39 -3.25
CA PRO A 150 53.50 -5.67 -2.49
C PRO A 150 52.46 -4.92 -3.34
N SER A 151 52.78 -4.62 -4.61
CA SER A 151 51.86 -4.02 -5.59
C SER A 151 50.69 -4.93 -5.95
N TRP A 152 50.87 -6.26 -5.94
CA TRP A 152 49.78 -7.21 -6.22
C TRP A 152 48.68 -7.15 -5.17
N SER A 153 49.02 -6.91 -3.91
CA SER A 153 48.03 -6.73 -2.84
C SER A 153 47.09 -5.56 -3.13
N MET A 154 47.61 -4.44 -3.65
CA MET A 154 46.78 -3.27 -3.99
C MET A 154 45.80 -3.60 -5.12
N TYR A 155 46.27 -4.27 -6.18
CA TYR A 155 45.41 -4.65 -7.31
C TYR A 155 44.32 -5.64 -6.89
N VAL A 156 44.69 -6.70 -6.15
CA VAL A 156 43.75 -7.71 -5.67
C VAL A 156 42.66 -7.09 -4.80
N LEU A 157 43.01 -6.16 -3.92
CA LEU A 157 42.05 -5.44 -3.08
C LEU A 157 41.09 -4.58 -3.91
N VAL A 158 41.58 -3.85 -4.92
CA VAL A 158 40.71 -3.04 -5.80
C VAL A 158 39.73 -3.93 -6.57
N PHE A 159 40.23 -4.99 -7.22
CA PHE A 159 39.37 -5.90 -7.98
C PHE A 159 38.35 -6.61 -7.09
N SER A 160 38.75 -7.03 -5.88
CA SER A 160 37.83 -7.64 -4.91
C SER A 160 36.76 -6.64 -4.46
N GLY A 161 37.13 -5.39 -4.20
CA GLY A 161 36.20 -4.32 -3.83
C GLY A 161 35.16 -4.03 -4.91
N ILE A 162 35.59 -4.02 -6.18
CA ILE A 162 34.71 -3.87 -7.35
C ILE A 162 33.77 -5.09 -7.47
N ALA A 163 34.30 -6.29 -7.32
CA ALA A 163 33.49 -7.52 -7.38
C ALA A 163 32.38 -7.53 -6.32
N PHE A 164 32.68 -7.14 -5.08
CA PHE A 164 31.66 -7.01 -4.03
C PHE A 164 30.63 -5.90 -4.33
N ALA A 165 31.05 -4.77 -4.89
CA ALA A 165 30.13 -3.70 -5.29
C ALA A 165 29.17 -4.15 -6.41
N ILE A 166 29.68 -4.88 -7.41
CA ILE A 166 28.86 -5.48 -8.48
C ILE A 166 27.91 -6.54 -7.91
N GLY A 167 28.40 -7.39 -7.01
CA GLY A 167 27.57 -8.37 -6.30
C GLY A 167 26.43 -7.71 -5.52
N HIS A 168 26.72 -6.59 -4.85
CA HIS A 168 25.72 -5.79 -4.14
C HIS A 168 24.64 -5.25 -5.09
N HIS A 169 25.05 -4.71 -6.24
CA HIS A 169 24.12 -4.24 -7.26
C HIS A 169 23.19 -5.35 -7.76
N PHE A 170 23.73 -6.50 -8.16
CA PHE A 170 22.91 -7.60 -8.67
C PHE A 170 21.99 -8.20 -7.61
N TYR A 171 22.46 -8.28 -6.36
CA TYR A 171 21.65 -8.72 -5.24
C TYR A 171 20.44 -7.80 -5.02
N TYR A 172 20.65 -6.48 -4.94
CA TYR A 172 19.54 -5.52 -4.79
C TYR A 172 18.63 -5.45 -6.02
N ARG A 173 19.19 -5.61 -7.22
CA ARG A 173 18.40 -5.71 -8.45
C ARG A 173 17.46 -6.92 -8.44
N ASN A 174 17.91 -8.07 -7.93
CA ASN A 174 17.06 -9.26 -7.80
C ASN A 174 15.94 -9.06 -6.77
N LEU A 175 16.21 -8.33 -5.69
CA LEU A 175 15.20 -8.01 -4.67
C LEU A 175 14.16 -6.98 -5.15
N HIS A 176 14.52 -6.12 -6.11
CA HIS A 176 13.64 -5.05 -6.58
C HIS A 176 12.27 -5.57 -7.03
N GLY A 177 11.20 -5.00 -6.47
CA GLY A 177 9.82 -5.36 -6.80
C GLY A 177 9.35 -6.69 -6.20
N GLN A 178 10.20 -7.42 -5.47
CA GLN A 178 9.78 -8.61 -4.70
C GLN A 178 9.12 -8.20 -3.38
N VAL A 179 8.24 -9.07 -2.87
CA VAL A 179 7.59 -8.88 -1.57
C VAL A 179 8.64 -8.91 -0.46
N ALA A 180 8.55 -7.98 0.48
CA ALA A 180 9.49 -7.76 1.55
C ALA A 180 9.38 -8.83 2.65
N VAL A 181 9.88 -10.03 2.35
CA VAL A 181 10.01 -11.17 3.27
C VAL A 181 11.43 -11.17 3.86
N ASP A 182 11.54 -11.45 5.16
CA ASP A 182 12.82 -11.45 5.89
C ASP A 182 13.64 -10.16 5.69
N GLN A 183 13.01 -9.02 6.00
CA GLN A 183 13.61 -7.70 5.76
C GLN A 183 14.97 -7.55 6.44
N GLN A 184 15.10 -8.03 7.68
CA GLN A 184 16.33 -7.93 8.45
C GLN A 184 17.46 -8.74 7.81
N GLY A 185 17.21 -9.99 7.40
CA GLY A 185 18.21 -10.81 6.72
C GLY A 185 18.67 -10.18 5.40
N LYS A 186 17.73 -9.67 4.61
CA LYS A 186 18.05 -9.04 3.32
C LYS A 186 18.88 -7.78 3.47
N PHE A 187 18.57 -6.90 4.43
CA PHE A 187 19.36 -5.71 4.73
C PHE A 187 20.75 -6.05 5.27
N ARG A 188 20.87 -7.03 6.17
CA ARG A 188 22.17 -7.47 6.72
C ARG A 188 23.11 -7.98 5.64
N TYR A 189 22.59 -8.73 4.65
CA TYR A 189 23.41 -9.23 3.55
C TYR A 189 23.93 -8.09 2.64
N GLY A 190 23.09 -7.08 2.36
CA GLY A 190 23.52 -5.88 1.65
C GLY A 190 24.58 -5.09 2.41
N ALA A 191 24.40 -4.91 3.72
CA ALA A 191 25.38 -4.28 4.60
C ALA A 191 26.71 -5.04 4.65
N LEU A 192 26.68 -6.38 4.63
CA LEU A 192 27.88 -7.21 4.55
C LEU A 192 28.65 -6.98 3.25
N LEU A 193 27.98 -6.98 2.09
CA LEU A 193 28.60 -6.70 0.80
C LEU A 193 29.17 -5.28 0.74
N ALA A 194 28.45 -4.31 1.30
CA ALA A 194 28.93 -2.93 1.42
C ALA A 194 30.18 -2.83 2.30
N PHE A 195 30.19 -3.49 3.45
CA PHE A 195 31.33 -3.54 4.36
C PHE A 195 32.55 -4.18 3.70
N LEU A 196 32.40 -5.32 3.02
CA LEU A 196 33.49 -6.01 2.33
C LEU A 196 34.08 -5.15 1.21
N SER A 197 33.24 -4.50 0.41
CA SER A 197 33.69 -3.56 -0.63
C SER A 197 34.45 -2.37 -0.02
N LYS A 198 33.91 -1.75 1.03
CA LYS A 198 34.57 -0.66 1.77
C LYS A 198 35.91 -1.10 2.36
N ALA A 199 35.97 -2.27 2.98
CA ALA A 199 37.20 -2.79 3.59
C ALA A 199 38.28 -3.00 2.52
N CYS A 200 37.92 -3.52 1.35
CA CYS A 200 38.83 -3.70 0.24
C CYS A 200 39.36 -2.36 -0.29
N PHE A 201 38.48 -1.39 -0.56
CA PHE A 201 38.89 -0.06 -1.04
C PHE A 201 39.73 0.70 -0.02
N LEU A 202 39.33 0.70 1.25
CA LEU A 202 40.07 1.37 2.31
C LEU A 202 41.48 0.80 2.47
N ASN A 203 41.62 -0.53 2.53
CA ASN A 203 42.93 -1.16 2.66
C ASN A 203 43.81 -0.89 1.43
N ALA A 204 43.26 -0.86 0.21
CA ALA A 204 43.99 -0.48 -0.98
C ALA A 204 44.51 0.97 -0.89
N VAL A 205 43.67 1.91 -0.42
CA VAL A 205 44.06 3.31 -0.23
C VAL A 205 45.11 3.46 0.86
N VAL A 206 44.98 2.79 2.00
CA VAL A 206 45.97 2.85 3.10
C VAL A 206 47.33 2.31 2.64
N LEU A 207 47.35 1.22 1.88
CA LEU A 207 48.60 0.70 1.31
C LEU A 207 49.22 1.71 0.35
N ALA A 208 48.43 2.31 -0.55
CA ALA A 208 48.93 3.31 -1.49
C ALA A 208 49.41 4.60 -0.79
N PHE A 209 48.69 5.03 0.25
CA PHE A 209 49.04 6.17 1.09
C PHE A 209 50.42 5.96 1.72
N ARG A 210 50.66 4.80 2.33
CA ARG A 210 51.97 4.44 2.93
C ARG A 210 53.11 4.54 1.92
N GLN A 211 52.92 4.02 0.70
CA GLN A 211 53.94 4.12 -0.36
C GLN A 211 54.16 5.57 -0.79
N ARG A 212 53.10 6.38 -0.85
CA ARG A 212 53.19 7.78 -1.24
C ARG A 212 53.90 8.64 -0.20
N VAL A 213 53.66 8.40 1.09
CA VAL A 213 54.37 9.07 2.20
C VAL A 213 55.85 8.73 2.16
N LEU A 214 56.22 7.46 1.96
CA LEU A 214 57.61 7.04 1.80
C LEU A 214 58.34 7.78 0.66
N MET A 215 57.71 7.84 -0.51
CA MET A 215 58.25 8.56 -1.68
C MET A 215 58.42 10.06 -1.40
N MET A 216 57.49 10.67 -0.66
CA MET A 216 57.55 12.09 -0.29
C MET A 216 58.74 12.41 0.64
N ILE A 217 58.96 11.58 1.66
CA ILE A 217 60.04 11.74 2.65
C ILE A 217 61.43 11.71 1.98
N ARG A 218 61.55 11.02 0.84
CA ARG A 218 62.76 10.94 0.03
C ARG A 218 63.01 12.15 -0.87
N ARG A 219 61.95 12.80 -1.31
CA ARG A 219 62.02 13.89 -2.31
C ARG A 219 61.99 15.27 -1.69
N LYS A 220 61.51 15.40 -0.45
CA LYS A 220 61.33 16.66 0.23
C LYS A 220 61.79 16.54 1.68
N MET A 221 62.45 17.58 2.16
CA MET A 221 62.67 17.82 3.58
C MET A 221 61.38 18.33 4.20
N LEU A 222 60.90 17.68 5.25
CA LEU A 222 59.67 18.02 5.97
C LEU A 222 59.99 18.26 7.45
N THR A 223 59.26 19.16 8.12
CA THR A 223 59.40 19.30 9.58
C THR A 223 59.03 18.00 10.30
N LEU A 224 59.69 17.72 11.42
CA LEU A 224 59.41 16.53 12.22
C LEU A 224 57.93 16.47 12.67
N SER A 225 57.34 17.62 13.02
CA SER A 225 55.90 17.74 13.32
C SER A 225 55.01 17.31 12.14
N THR A 226 55.39 17.68 10.92
CA THR A 226 54.66 17.31 9.70
C THR A 226 54.82 15.84 9.35
N LEU A 227 56.01 15.27 9.56
CA LEU A 227 56.27 13.83 9.40
C LEU A 227 55.46 12.99 10.37
N ASP A 228 55.45 13.38 11.64
CA ASP A 228 54.67 12.73 12.69
C ASP A 228 53.17 12.78 12.35
N SER A 229 52.68 13.96 11.94
CA SER A 229 51.31 14.13 11.44
C SER A 229 51.03 13.23 10.22
N LEU A 230 51.92 13.11 9.24
CA LEU A 230 51.73 12.28 8.04
C LEU A 230 51.70 10.77 8.34
N PHE A 231 52.47 10.30 9.31
CA PHE A 231 52.42 8.90 9.74
C PHE A 231 51.20 8.60 10.60
N ALA A 232 50.84 9.53 11.48
CA ALA A 232 49.62 9.44 12.28
C ALA A 232 48.34 9.64 11.44
N ALA A 233 48.41 10.25 10.26
CA ALA A 233 47.24 10.70 9.50
C ALA A 233 46.16 9.64 9.23
N SER A 234 46.52 8.36 9.08
CA SER A 234 45.53 7.28 8.89
C SER A 234 44.82 6.83 10.16
N GLU A 235 45.35 7.21 11.33
CA GLU A 235 44.92 6.74 12.66
C GLU A 235 44.49 7.91 13.56
N ASP A 236 45.00 9.12 13.33
CA ASP A 236 44.68 10.37 14.02
C ASP A 236 44.18 11.45 13.06
N LEU A 237 43.01 12.00 13.38
CA LEU A 237 42.36 13.08 12.63
C LEU A 237 43.07 14.43 12.82
N THR A 238 43.77 14.63 13.94
CA THR A 238 44.44 15.92 14.24
C THR A 238 45.54 16.25 13.23
N ALA A 239 46.10 15.22 12.57
CA ALA A 239 47.02 15.36 11.45
C ALA A 239 46.47 16.21 10.28
N LEU A 240 45.15 16.27 10.10
CA LEU A 240 44.51 17.11 9.08
C LEU A 240 44.64 18.62 9.36
N LEU A 241 44.93 19.00 10.61
CA LEU A 241 45.08 20.40 11.03
C LEU A 241 46.47 20.97 10.72
N ASN A 242 47.43 20.13 10.32
CA ASN A 242 48.77 20.59 9.99
C ASN A 242 48.78 21.28 8.61
N TRP A 243 48.91 22.60 8.60
CA TRP A 243 48.91 23.41 7.38
C TRP A 243 50.09 23.11 6.44
N GLU A 244 51.27 22.81 6.99
CA GLU A 244 52.46 22.48 6.20
C GLU A 244 52.25 21.17 5.40
N ALA A 245 51.53 20.20 5.99
CA ALA A 245 51.13 18.98 5.29
C ALA A 245 50.21 19.26 4.09
N TRP A 246 49.31 20.23 4.19
CA TRP A 246 48.44 20.62 3.06
C TRP A 246 49.21 21.29 1.92
N VAL A 247 50.21 22.11 2.23
CA VAL A 247 51.02 22.77 1.19
C VAL A 247 51.92 21.77 0.48
N ASN A 248 52.57 20.89 1.25
CA ASN A 248 53.63 20.02 0.75
C ASN A 248 53.13 18.65 0.26
N ALA A 249 52.04 18.15 0.83
CA ALA A 249 51.51 16.78 0.70
C ALA A 249 50.03 16.70 0.23
N LYS A 250 49.59 17.63 -0.62
CA LYS A 250 48.19 17.75 -1.12
C LYS A 250 47.49 16.43 -1.45
N PHE A 251 48.17 15.53 -2.17
CA PHE A 251 47.60 14.25 -2.58
C PHE A 251 47.47 13.27 -1.40
N ALA A 252 48.45 13.22 -0.50
CA ALA A 252 48.39 12.37 0.69
C ALA A 252 47.26 12.82 1.63
N MET A 253 47.11 14.15 1.82
CA MET A 253 46.00 14.72 2.61
C MET A 253 44.63 14.40 2.02
N ALA A 254 44.49 14.42 0.69
CA ALA A 254 43.24 14.01 0.03
C ALA A 254 42.89 12.53 0.26
N LEU A 255 43.90 11.64 0.27
CA LEU A 255 43.70 10.22 0.62
C LEU A 255 43.34 10.05 2.10
N THR A 256 43.94 10.84 2.99
CA THR A 256 43.57 10.86 4.42
C THR A 256 42.11 11.23 4.61
N ILE A 257 41.60 12.26 3.91
CA ILE A 257 40.17 12.59 3.95
C ILE A 257 39.30 11.41 3.49
N PHE A 258 39.71 10.69 2.44
CA PHE A 258 38.99 9.50 2.00
C PHE A 258 38.99 8.37 3.04
N ILE A 259 40.11 8.14 3.73
CA ILE A 259 40.22 7.15 4.82
C ILE A 259 39.18 7.45 5.91
N TRP A 260 39.10 8.71 6.34
CA TRP A 260 38.17 9.16 7.39
C TRP A 260 36.72 9.22 6.92
N THR A 261 36.47 9.50 5.63
CA THR A 261 35.11 9.50 5.05
C THR A 261 34.66 8.13 4.56
N SER A 262 35.52 7.11 4.59
CA SER A 262 35.19 5.75 4.15
C SER A 262 33.95 5.11 4.83
N PRO A 263 33.56 5.41 6.09
CA PRO A 263 32.31 4.91 6.67
C PRO A 263 31.06 5.37 5.91
N LEU A 264 31.11 6.52 5.23
CA LEU A 264 29.99 7.04 4.44
C LEU A 264 29.61 6.09 3.28
N ILE A 265 30.56 5.30 2.78
CA ILE A 265 30.30 4.29 1.75
C ILE A 265 29.25 3.30 2.26
N VAL A 266 29.42 2.77 3.47
CA VAL A 266 28.49 1.79 4.05
C VAL A 266 27.16 2.45 4.42
N ILE A 267 27.19 3.66 4.96
CA ILE A 267 25.98 4.39 5.37
C ILE A 267 25.09 4.68 4.16
N PHE A 268 25.63 5.29 3.10
CA PHE A 268 24.83 5.65 1.94
C PHE A 268 24.40 4.43 1.12
N THR A 269 25.24 3.41 1.00
CA THR A 269 24.85 2.18 0.29
C THR A 269 23.75 1.41 1.03
N SER A 270 23.73 1.43 2.36
CA SER A 270 22.67 0.81 3.17
C SER A 270 21.30 1.46 2.97
N TYR A 271 21.24 2.75 2.61
CA TYR A 271 19.99 3.46 2.35
C TYR A 271 19.39 3.19 0.95
N THR A 272 20.11 2.50 0.06
CA THR A 272 19.67 2.32 -1.33
C THR A 272 18.58 1.27 -1.54
N LEU A 273 18.33 0.43 -0.54
CA LEU A 273 17.20 -0.51 -0.52
C LEU A 273 16.21 -0.05 0.54
N THR A 274 14.97 0.23 0.12
CA THR A 274 13.88 0.64 1.00
C THR A 274 12.69 -0.29 0.83
N VAL A 275 11.76 -0.27 1.78
CA VAL A 275 10.50 -1.01 1.68
C VAL A 275 9.39 0.00 1.40
N GLN A 276 8.65 -0.21 0.32
CA GLN A 276 7.54 0.66 -0.06
C GLN A 276 6.28 -0.18 -0.30
N PRO A 277 5.10 0.29 0.12
CA PRO A 277 3.84 -0.38 -0.20
C PRO A 277 3.61 -0.28 -1.71
N GLN A 278 3.50 -1.43 -2.38
CA GLN A 278 3.20 -1.51 -3.80
C GLN A 278 1.92 -2.32 -4.02
N ARG A 279 1.11 -1.85 -4.98
CA ARG A 279 -0.07 -2.58 -5.45
C ARG A 279 0.40 -3.71 -6.37
N LYS A 280 0.17 -4.95 -5.96
CA LYS A 280 0.35 -6.13 -6.83
C LYS A 280 -1.00 -6.54 -7.37
N GLU A 281 -1.14 -6.48 -8.69
CA GLU A 281 -2.35 -6.82 -9.42
C GLU A 281 -2.17 -8.17 -10.12
N GLU A 282 -3.23 -8.98 -10.10
CA GLU A 282 -3.28 -10.28 -10.76
C GLU A 282 -4.61 -10.40 -11.50
N ILE A 283 -4.52 -10.64 -12.81
CA ILE A 283 -5.68 -10.99 -13.64
C ILE A 283 -5.93 -12.48 -13.42
N THR A 284 -7.05 -12.81 -12.80
CA THR A 284 -7.40 -14.18 -12.40
C THR A 284 -8.89 -14.42 -12.60
N GLN A 285 -9.37 -15.59 -12.23
CA GLN A 285 -10.81 -15.84 -12.08
C GLN A 285 -11.19 -15.84 -10.60
N CYS A 286 -12.32 -15.21 -10.29
CA CYS A 286 -12.90 -15.11 -8.96
C CYS A 286 -14.14 -16.00 -8.89
N GLN A 287 -14.33 -16.66 -7.75
CA GLN A 287 -15.52 -17.46 -7.49
C GLN A 287 -16.68 -16.59 -7.00
N ASN A 288 -17.87 -17.16 -6.94
CA ASN A 288 -19.05 -16.55 -6.29
C ASN A 288 -19.56 -15.23 -6.89
N VAL A 289 -19.11 -14.84 -8.09
CA VAL A 289 -19.57 -13.63 -8.76
C VAL A 289 -20.99 -13.85 -9.28
N ARG A 290 -21.89 -12.93 -8.91
CA ARG A 290 -23.31 -12.95 -9.30
C ARG A 290 -23.63 -11.77 -10.21
N THR A 291 -24.63 -11.95 -11.05
CA THR A 291 -25.19 -10.93 -11.93
C THR A 291 -26.71 -10.92 -11.80
N LEU A 292 -27.36 -10.00 -12.50
CA LEU A 292 -28.81 -9.95 -12.58
C LEU A 292 -29.28 -10.53 -13.92
N ASN A 293 -30.38 -11.28 -13.89
CA ASN A 293 -31.10 -11.73 -15.06
C ASN A 293 -32.59 -11.76 -14.78
N PHE A 294 -33.27 -10.67 -15.13
CA PHE A 294 -34.71 -10.56 -14.95
C PHE A 294 -35.52 -11.49 -15.86
N SER A 295 -34.91 -12.12 -16.88
CA SER A 295 -35.62 -13.08 -17.75
C SER A 295 -36.21 -14.25 -16.95
N HIS A 296 -35.62 -14.57 -15.79
CA HIS A 296 -36.16 -15.55 -14.84
C HIS A 296 -37.54 -15.18 -14.30
N GLU A 297 -37.87 -13.91 -14.19
CA GLU A 297 -39.19 -13.46 -13.74
C GLU A 297 -40.30 -13.85 -14.74
N ALA A 298 -39.96 -14.02 -16.02
CA ALA A 298 -40.91 -14.50 -17.02
C ALA A 298 -41.31 -15.97 -16.80
N GLU A 299 -40.45 -16.75 -16.13
CA GLU A 299 -40.61 -18.20 -15.98
C GLU A 299 -40.97 -18.62 -14.56
N VAL A 300 -40.45 -17.91 -13.56
CA VAL A 300 -40.75 -18.17 -12.15
C VAL A 300 -42.26 -18.13 -11.93
N TYR A 301 -42.78 -19.14 -11.25
CA TYR A 301 -44.20 -19.24 -10.98
C TYR A 301 -44.45 -19.62 -9.53
N TRP A 302 -45.23 -18.82 -8.82
CA TRP A 302 -45.45 -19.03 -7.38
C TRP A 302 -46.19 -20.34 -7.05
N ARG A 303 -46.97 -20.92 -7.97
CA ARG A 303 -47.60 -22.24 -7.78
C ARG A 303 -46.64 -23.41 -8.02
N THR A 304 -45.62 -23.21 -8.84
CA THR A 304 -44.53 -24.16 -9.08
C THR A 304 -43.21 -23.45 -8.85
N PRO A 305 -42.92 -23.08 -7.59
CA PRO A 305 -41.83 -22.16 -7.30
C PRO A 305 -40.50 -22.78 -7.70
N ALA A 306 -39.64 -21.96 -8.32
CA ALA A 306 -38.29 -22.38 -8.64
C ALA A 306 -37.54 -22.70 -7.34
N LYS A 307 -36.79 -23.80 -7.36
CA LYS A 307 -35.98 -24.23 -6.23
C LYS A 307 -34.55 -24.45 -6.67
N VAL A 308 -33.62 -23.97 -5.84
CA VAL A 308 -32.21 -24.33 -5.96
C VAL A 308 -31.79 -24.96 -4.65
N ASP A 309 -31.33 -26.21 -4.71
CA ASP A 309 -30.94 -26.99 -3.54
C ASP A 309 -32.03 -27.03 -2.45
N ASN A 310 -33.28 -27.30 -2.85
CA ASN A 310 -34.49 -27.32 -2.01
C ASN A 310 -34.93 -25.98 -1.41
N TRP A 311 -34.20 -24.88 -1.61
CA TRP A 311 -34.61 -23.54 -1.21
C TRP A 311 -35.45 -22.87 -2.29
N PHE A 312 -36.52 -22.18 -1.88
CA PHE A 312 -37.39 -21.44 -2.81
C PHE A 312 -36.73 -20.13 -3.25
N GLU A 313 -36.82 -19.84 -4.54
CA GLU A 313 -36.52 -18.53 -5.10
C GLU A 313 -37.73 -17.60 -4.94
N SER A 314 -37.47 -16.31 -4.75
CA SER A 314 -38.46 -15.26 -4.52
C SER A 314 -38.55 -14.33 -5.72
N SER A 315 -39.75 -14.20 -6.28
CA SER A 315 -40.06 -13.23 -7.35
C SER A 315 -40.07 -11.79 -6.83
N VAL A 316 -39.83 -10.85 -7.75
CA VAL A 316 -39.96 -9.40 -7.46
C VAL A 316 -41.43 -9.00 -7.24
N ALA A 317 -42.37 -9.73 -7.83
CA ALA A 317 -43.79 -9.40 -7.82
C ALA A 317 -44.63 -10.42 -7.02
N ILE A 318 -45.72 -9.94 -6.44
CA ILE A 318 -46.79 -10.72 -5.82
C ILE A 318 -48.01 -10.70 -6.76
N TRP A 319 -48.75 -11.80 -6.74
CA TRP A 319 -49.83 -12.10 -7.68
C TRP A 319 -51.16 -12.33 -6.96
N ASN A 320 -52.23 -11.80 -7.54
CA ASN A 320 -53.61 -12.19 -7.24
C ASN A 320 -54.13 -13.16 -8.31
N THR A 321 -55.25 -13.81 -8.07
CA THR A 321 -55.79 -14.83 -8.97
C THR A 321 -57.30 -14.73 -9.17
N THR A 322 -57.77 -15.10 -10.36
CA THR A 322 -59.20 -15.15 -10.71
C THR A 322 -59.81 -16.56 -10.60
N LEU A 323 -59.02 -17.55 -10.21
CA LEU A 323 -59.45 -18.94 -10.05
C LEU A 323 -60.56 -19.07 -9.01
N LEU A 324 -61.53 -19.95 -9.31
CA LEU A 324 -62.61 -20.25 -8.38
C LEU A 324 -62.09 -20.96 -7.12
N PRO A 325 -62.78 -20.82 -5.97
CA PRO A 325 -62.46 -21.57 -4.76
C PRO A 325 -62.42 -23.09 -5.03
N GLY A 326 -61.32 -23.74 -4.63
CA GLY A 326 -61.11 -25.18 -4.86
C GLY A 326 -60.32 -25.52 -6.13
N GLN A 327 -60.22 -24.60 -7.08
CA GLN A 327 -59.38 -24.77 -8.28
C GLN A 327 -57.91 -24.47 -7.97
N LYS A 328 -57.02 -25.39 -8.35
CA LYS A 328 -55.57 -25.30 -8.07
C LYS A 328 -54.76 -24.72 -9.23
N ASN A 329 -55.13 -25.06 -10.46
CA ASN A 329 -54.38 -24.69 -11.67
C ASN A 329 -55.23 -23.84 -12.61
N ILE A 330 -54.57 -22.98 -13.38
CA ILE A 330 -55.19 -22.20 -14.45
C ILE A 330 -55.61 -23.15 -15.57
N ASP A 331 -56.89 -23.07 -15.94
CA ASP A 331 -57.37 -23.65 -17.20
C ASP A 331 -56.98 -22.70 -18.34
N LYS A 332 -56.22 -23.21 -19.31
CA LYS A 332 -55.77 -22.39 -20.45
C LYS A 332 -56.90 -22.14 -21.45
N ASP A 333 -57.94 -22.97 -21.43
CA ASP A 333 -59.08 -22.87 -22.34
C ASP A 333 -60.13 -21.87 -21.82
N ASP A 334 -60.07 -21.47 -20.54
CA ASP A 334 -60.99 -20.51 -19.94
C ASP A 334 -60.51 -19.04 -20.09
N PRO A 335 -61.23 -18.20 -20.85
CA PRO A 335 -61.58 -16.81 -20.54
C PRO A 335 -60.84 -16.08 -19.44
N ASP A 336 -61.28 -16.50 -18.28
CA ASP A 336 -61.39 -15.75 -17.05
C ASP A 336 -60.46 -16.32 -15.98
N ASP A 337 -59.66 -17.35 -16.32
CA ASP A 337 -58.66 -17.97 -15.47
C ASP A 337 -57.27 -17.38 -15.75
N PHE A 338 -56.79 -16.50 -14.89
CA PHE A 338 -55.46 -15.93 -14.96
C PHE A 338 -55.00 -15.39 -13.61
N ASP A 339 -53.69 -15.16 -13.50
CA ASP A 339 -53.09 -14.43 -12.38
C ASP A 339 -52.72 -13.03 -12.83
N TYR A 340 -52.89 -12.05 -11.95
CA TYR A 340 -52.62 -10.66 -12.27
C TYR A 340 -51.81 -9.99 -11.15
N TYR A 341 -51.04 -8.97 -11.52
CA TYR A 341 -50.16 -8.25 -10.62
C TYR A 341 -50.94 -7.56 -9.50
N THR A 342 -50.41 -7.59 -8.27
CA THR A 342 -50.98 -6.83 -7.14
C THR A 342 -50.00 -5.85 -6.52
N ALA A 343 -48.77 -6.28 -6.25
CA ALA A 343 -47.77 -5.48 -5.55
C ALA A 343 -46.38 -6.09 -5.73
N SER A 344 -45.35 -5.36 -5.32
CA SER A 344 -43.99 -5.88 -5.17
C SER A 344 -43.85 -6.81 -3.96
N SER A 345 -42.90 -7.75 -4.03
CA SER A 345 -42.66 -8.72 -2.96
C SER A 345 -42.08 -8.08 -1.71
N GLN A 346 -42.43 -8.62 -0.54
CA GLN A 346 -41.95 -8.08 0.74
C GLN A 346 -40.42 -8.20 0.87
N GLN A 347 -39.85 -9.24 0.28
CA GLN A 347 -38.41 -9.45 0.16
C GLN A 347 -37.77 -8.30 -0.62
N PHE A 348 -38.30 -7.97 -1.81
CA PHE A 348 -37.78 -6.85 -2.59
C PHE A 348 -38.03 -5.49 -1.91
N ASN A 349 -39.19 -5.27 -1.29
CA ASN A 349 -39.48 -4.03 -0.55
C ASN A 349 -38.45 -3.77 0.54
N THR A 350 -38.05 -4.84 1.24
CA THR A 350 -37.01 -4.76 2.28
C THR A 350 -35.66 -4.36 1.69
N ILE A 351 -35.30 -4.89 0.51
CA ILE A 351 -34.06 -4.52 -0.20
C ILE A 351 -34.09 -3.04 -0.62
N ALA A 352 -35.18 -2.59 -1.25
CA ALA A 352 -35.33 -1.21 -1.71
C ALA A 352 -35.28 -0.20 -0.54
N LEU A 353 -36.02 -0.45 0.55
CA LEU A 353 -36.02 0.41 1.73
C LEU A 353 -34.66 0.42 2.45
N LYS A 354 -33.98 -0.73 2.55
CA LYS A 354 -32.60 -0.78 3.08
C LYS A 354 -31.65 0.05 2.24
N THR A 355 -31.78 0.01 0.91
CA THR A 355 -30.98 0.84 0.00
C THR A 355 -31.20 2.33 0.27
N ALA A 356 -32.47 2.74 0.46
CA ALA A 356 -32.81 4.12 0.82
C ALA A 356 -32.15 4.54 2.14
N TYR A 357 -32.28 3.74 3.21
CA TYR A 357 -31.75 4.07 4.54
C TYR A 357 -30.22 4.03 4.62
N VAL A 358 -29.60 3.07 3.94
CA VAL A 358 -28.14 2.93 3.92
C VAL A 358 -27.51 3.94 2.94
N GLN A 359 -28.31 4.51 2.03
CA GLN A 359 -27.91 5.54 1.06
C GLN A 359 -26.87 5.10 0.03
N GLN A 360 -26.73 3.78 -0.14
CA GLN A 360 -25.85 3.11 -1.10
C GLN A 360 -26.36 1.70 -1.33
N ALA A 361 -25.84 1.03 -2.36
CA ALA A 361 -26.19 -0.36 -2.65
C ALA A 361 -25.88 -1.29 -1.47
N VAL A 362 -26.84 -2.16 -1.13
CA VAL A 362 -26.70 -3.15 -0.06
C VAL A 362 -25.79 -4.28 -0.53
N MET A 363 -24.70 -4.48 0.19
CA MET A 363 -23.77 -5.58 -0.05
C MET A 363 -24.19 -6.84 0.72
N ARG A 364 -24.04 -8.00 0.09
CA ARG A 364 -24.20 -9.31 0.75
C ARG A 364 -23.10 -9.53 1.81
N PRO A 365 -23.44 -10.00 3.02
CA PRO A 365 -22.44 -10.36 4.03
C PRO A 365 -21.42 -11.37 3.47
N LYS A 366 -20.15 -11.22 3.84
CA LYS A 366 -19.01 -12.07 3.40
C LYS A 366 -18.70 -12.08 1.90
N ALA A 367 -19.43 -11.32 1.07
CA ALA A 367 -19.15 -11.23 -0.36
C ALA A 367 -17.69 -10.84 -0.71
N PRO A 368 -17.03 -9.89 -0.01
CA PRO A 368 -15.64 -9.55 -0.32
C PRO A 368 -14.68 -10.74 -0.17
N GLU A 369 -14.84 -11.53 0.90
CA GLU A 369 -13.99 -12.68 1.18
C GLU A 369 -14.29 -13.85 0.24
N GLU A 370 -15.57 -14.10 -0.05
CA GLU A 370 -16.01 -15.19 -0.93
C GLU A 370 -15.68 -14.95 -2.40
N ILE A 371 -15.62 -13.68 -2.83
CA ILE A 371 -15.34 -13.31 -4.21
C ILE A 371 -13.86 -13.03 -4.43
N CYS A 372 -13.26 -12.13 -3.63
CA CYS A 372 -11.88 -11.72 -3.83
C CYS A 372 -10.85 -12.65 -3.19
N GLY A 373 -11.27 -13.41 -2.17
CA GLY A 373 -10.39 -14.17 -1.29
C GLY A 373 -9.93 -13.35 -0.07
N LYS A 374 -9.55 -14.05 1.01
CA LYS A 374 -9.12 -13.41 2.26
C LYS A 374 -7.89 -12.51 2.05
N GLY A 375 -7.99 -11.25 2.45
CA GLY A 375 -6.89 -10.27 2.36
C GLY A 375 -6.67 -9.67 0.97
N TRP A 376 -7.53 -9.99 0.00
CA TRP A 376 -7.47 -9.46 -1.36
C TRP A 376 -8.59 -8.46 -1.60
N ASN A 377 -8.26 -7.41 -2.35
CA ASN A 377 -9.23 -6.55 -3.01
C ASN A 377 -9.45 -7.09 -4.42
N CYS A 378 -10.61 -6.84 -5.01
CA CYS A 378 -10.84 -7.26 -6.39
C CYS A 378 -11.83 -6.36 -7.12
N SER A 379 -11.78 -6.41 -8.44
CA SER A 379 -12.72 -5.75 -9.32
C SER A 379 -13.10 -6.66 -10.48
N TYR A 380 -14.33 -6.51 -10.92
CA TYR A 380 -14.87 -7.24 -12.05
C TYR A 380 -15.97 -6.41 -12.71
N VAL A 381 -16.33 -6.79 -13.93
CA VAL A 381 -17.36 -6.09 -14.72
C VAL A 381 -18.42 -7.09 -15.11
N VAL A 382 -19.67 -6.80 -14.77
CA VAL A 382 -20.83 -7.60 -15.18
C VAL A 382 -21.69 -6.82 -16.16
N GLU A 383 -22.33 -7.55 -17.07
CA GLU A 383 -23.32 -7.01 -18.00
C GLU A 383 -24.66 -7.71 -17.74
N PHE A 384 -25.75 -6.93 -17.68
CA PHE A 384 -27.09 -7.46 -17.53
C PHE A 384 -28.14 -6.55 -18.16
N VAL A 385 -29.36 -7.07 -18.34
CA VAL A 385 -30.52 -6.30 -18.80
C VAL A 385 -31.54 -6.22 -17.67
N GLY A 386 -31.94 -5.01 -17.32
CA GLY A 386 -32.89 -4.74 -16.25
C GLY A 386 -33.75 -3.50 -16.54
N PRO A 387 -34.65 -3.13 -15.62
CA PRO A 387 -35.41 -1.90 -15.74
C PRO A 387 -34.51 -0.68 -15.52
N GLY A 388 -34.83 0.46 -16.12
CA GLY A 388 -34.03 1.69 -16.03
C GLY A 388 -34.79 2.92 -16.48
N TYR A 389 -34.59 4.05 -15.81
CA TYR A 389 -35.23 5.32 -16.18
C TYR A 389 -34.37 6.16 -17.12
N LYS A 390 -34.95 6.63 -18.22
CA LYS A 390 -34.35 7.60 -19.13
C LYS A 390 -34.92 8.99 -18.83
N CYS A 391 -34.11 9.87 -18.25
CA CYS A 391 -34.51 11.20 -17.84
C CYS A 391 -34.17 12.27 -18.90
N GLN A 392 -35.01 13.30 -18.99
CA GLN A 392 -34.82 14.45 -19.87
C GLN A 392 -35.33 15.73 -19.19
N GLY A 393 -34.52 16.80 -19.24
CA GLY A 393 -34.94 18.14 -18.80
C GLY A 393 -35.98 18.76 -19.72
N LEU A 394 -37.04 19.33 -19.14
CA LEU A 394 -38.23 19.80 -19.85
C LEU A 394 -38.42 21.32 -19.78
N ALA A 395 -38.09 21.93 -18.64
CA ALA A 395 -38.09 23.38 -18.46
C ALA A 395 -37.08 23.79 -17.38
N SER A 396 -36.52 24.99 -17.52
CA SER A 396 -35.73 25.63 -16.46
C SER A 396 -35.90 27.15 -16.58
N GLY A 397 -36.17 27.79 -15.46
CA GLY A 397 -36.42 29.23 -15.38
C GLY A 397 -37.88 29.59 -15.13
N VAL A 398 -38.09 30.81 -14.62
CA VAL A 398 -39.43 31.34 -14.29
C VAL A 398 -40.25 31.51 -15.57
N ASN A 399 -41.47 30.98 -15.56
CA ASN A 399 -42.41 30.98 -16.71
C ASN A 399 -41.84 30.35 -17.99
N ALA A 400 -40.88 29.44 -17.87
CA ALA A 400 -40.39 28.67 -19.00
C ALA A 400 -41.47 27.71 -19.52
N GLU A 401 -41.60 27.61 -20.85
CA GLU A 401 -42.52 26.68 -21.48
C GLU A 401 -42.05 25.24 -21.27
N VAL A 402 -42.94 24.38 -20.79
CA VAL A 402 -42.63 22.98 -20.49
C VAL A 402 -42.69 22.15 -21.76
N LYS A 403 -41.55 21.60 -22.17
CA LYS A 403 -41.47 20.69 -23.32
C LYS A 403 -42.21 19.38 -23.04
N LYS A 404 -42.78 18.78 -24.08
CA LYS A 404 -43.34 17.43 -24.03
C LYS A 404 -42.23 16.39 -23.89
N LEU A 405 -42.52 15.30 -23.18
CA LEU A 405 -41.65 14.13 -23.09
C LEU A 405 -42.21 13.04 -24.00
N GLY A 406 -41.68 12.95 -25.22
CA GLY A 406 -42.33 12.18 -26.28
C GLY A 406 -43.71 12.76 -26.57
N ASP A 407 -44.75 11.93 -26.45
CA ASP A 407 -46.15 12.34 -26.65
C ASP A 407 -46.84 12.78 -25.34
N ALA A 408 -46.17 12.67 -24.19
CA ALA A 408 -46.76 12.95 -22.90
C ALA A 408 -46.55 14.41 -22.47
N GLU A 409 -47.60 15.02 -21.92
CA GLU A 409 -47.60 16.38 -21.36
C GLU A 409 -47.39 16.36 -19.85
N CYS A 410 -46.51 17.24 -19.37
CA CYS A 410 -46.26 17.42 -17.94
C CYS A 410 -47.54 17.94 -17.24
N PRO A 411 -47.95 17.37 -16.09
CA PRO A 411 -49.18 17.77 -15.38
C PRO A 411 -49.14 19.17 -14.75
N PHE A 412 -47.97 19.81 -14.66
CA PHE A 412 -47.79 21.09 -14.00
C PHE A 412 -46.74 21.95 -14.72
N ASN A 413 -46.84 23.27 -14.51
CA ASN A 413 -45.91 24.27 -15.04
C ASN A 413 -44.92 24.76 -13.99
N THR A 414 -43.92 25.53 -14.40
CA THR A 414 -42.92 26.12 -13.48
C THR A 414 -43.53 27.07 -12.44
N SER A 415 -44.75 27.57 -12.66
CA SER A 415 -45.44 28.52 -11.78
C SER A 415 -45.80 27.96 -10.41
N VAL A 416 -45.90 26.64 -10.25
CA VAL A 416 -46.19 25.99 -8.96
C VAL A 416 -44.94 25.91 -8.06
N LEU A 417 -43.76 26.11 -8.64
CA LEU A 417 -42.46 26.01 -7.96
C LEU A 417 -41.98 27.40 -7.51
N ALA A 418 -41.18 27.42 -6.43
CA ALA A 418 -40.48 28.62 -6.02
C ALA A 418 -39.60 29.16 -7.18
N PRO A 419 -39.58 30.48 -7.42
CA PRO A 419 -40.04 31.54 -6.51
C PRO A 419 -41.49 31.99 -6.69
N MET A 420 -42.20 31.55 -7.74
CA MET A 420 -43.58 31.98 -8.02
C MET A 420 -44.59 31.24 -7.14
N GLY A 421 -44.41 29.93 -7.00
CA GLY A 421 -45.19 29.08 -6.12
C GLY A 421 -44.50 28.84 -4.78
N ASN A 422 -45.14 28.02 -3.96
CA ASN A 422 -44.66 27.68 -2.61
C ASN A 422 -43.98 26.30 -2.53
N LEU A 423 -43.89 25.57 -3.65
CA LEU A 423 -43.25 24.25 -3.69
C LEU A 423 -41.77 24.38 -4.05
N THR A 424 -40.89 23.77 -3.26
CA THR A 424 -39.47 23.63 -3.62
C THR A 424 -39.15 22.27 -4.22
N TYR A 425 -40.03 21.29 -4.00
CA TYR A 425 -40.00 19.98 -4.62
C TYR A 425 -41.42 19.51 -4.84
N TYR A 426 -41.66 18.96 -6.02
CA TYR A 426 -42.92 18.37 -6.42
C TYR A 426 -42.65 17.16 -7.31
N ALA A 427 -42.93 15.98 -6.79
CA ALA A 427 -42.86 14.74 -7.54
C ALA A 427 -44.27 14.18 -7.69
N MET A 428 -44.67 13.94 -8.94
CA MET A 428 -45.92 13.25 -9.28
C MET A 428 -45.54 11.98 -10.05
N LEU A 429 -45.48 10.86 -9.33
CA LEU A 429 -44.84 9.63 -9.82
C LEU A 429 -45.82 8.46 -9.99
N ASP A 430 -47.08 8.61 -9.60
CA ASP A 430 -48.12 7.58 -9.61
C ASP A 430 -49.25 7.89 -10.60
N ARG A 431 -49.05 8.88 -11.48
CA ARG A 431 -50.07 9.26 -12.46
C ARG A 431 -50.24 8.17 -13.51
N GLY A 432 -51.46 7.65 -13.61
CA GLY A 432 -51.77 6.52 -14.48
C GLY A 432 -51.18 5.21 -13.96
N ASP A 433 -50.85 5.12 -12.67
CA ASP A 433 -50.46 3.84 -12.06
C ASP A 433 -51.65 2.92 -11.86
N TYR A 434 -51.36 1.64 -11.61
CA TYR A 434 -52.35 0.62 -11.33
C TYR A 434 -53.07 0.89 -10.02
N GLU A 435 -54.40 0.89 -10.05
CA GLU A 435 -55.18 0.96 -8.82
C GLU A 435 -55.29 -0.42 -8.18
N ASN A 436 -54.88 -0.54 -6.91
CA ASN A 436 -55.02 -1.78 -6.13
C ASN A 436 -56.10 -1.61 -5.03
N PRO A 437 -57.13 -2.47 -4.96
CA PRO A 437 -57.44 -3.58 -5.88
C PRO A 437 -58.06 -3.11 -7.20
N GLN A 438 -57.77 -3.80 -8.30
CA GLN A 438 -58.24 -3.44 -9.65
C GLN A 438 -59.75 -3.63 -9.86
N MET A 439 -60.37 -4.51 -9.07
CA MET A 439 -61.81 -4.74 -8.98
C MET A 439 -62.17 -5.07 -7.54
N ILE A 440 -63.45 -4.95 -7.18
CA ILE A 440 -63.92 -5.42 -5.87
C ILE A 440 -63.68 -6.93 -5.78
N ALA A 441 -62.84 -7.32 -4.83
CA ALA A 441 -62.33 -8.68 -4.72
C ALA A 441 -62.40 -9.20 -3.28
N GLU A 442 -62.31 -10.53 -3.14
CA GLU A 442 -62.15 -11.25 -1.88
C GLU A 442 -60.67 -11.52 -1.58
N ALA A 443 -60.40 -12.33 -0.56
CA ALA A 443 -59.04 -12.74 -0.20
C ALA A 443 -58.32 -13.38 -1.41
N GLY A 444 -57.04 -13.02 -1.59
CA GLY A 444 -56.24 -13.43 -2.76
C GLY A 444 -56.58 -12.70 -4.07
N GLY A 445 -57.35 -11.61 -3.99
CA GLY A 445 -57.74 -10.80 -5.14
C GLY A 445 -58.74 -11.48 -6.07
N ARG A 446 -59.50 -12.46 -5.59
CA ARG A 446 -60.54 -13.10 -6.41
C ARG A 446 -61.69 -12.13 -6.66
N PRO A 447 -62.03 -11.76 -7.91
CA PRO A 447 -63.09 -10.80 -8.16
C PRO A 447 -64.45 -11.30 -7.66
N LYS A 448 -65.24 -10.41 -7.05
CA LYS A 448 -66.65 -10.70 -6.69
C LYS A 448 -67.60 -10.63 -7.88
N ALA A 449 -67.16 -10.01 -8.97
CA ALA A 449 -67.96 -9.88 -10.18
C ALA A 449 -68.18 -11.26 -10.83
N LYS A 450 -69.33 -11.44 -11.48
CA LYS A 450 -69.61 -12.65 -12.26
C LYS A 450 -68.81 -12.63 -13.57
N ARG A 451 -68.34 -13.80 -13.99
CA ARG A 451 -67.73 -14.04 -15.31
C ARG A 451 -68.75 -13.74 -16.44
N PRO A 452 -68.32 -13.25 -17.62
CA PRO A 452 -66.94 -12.94 -18.01
C PRO A 452 -66.44 -11.61 -17.45
N TYR A 453 -65.15 -11.55 -17.15
CA TYR A 453 -64.49 -10.35 -16.63
C TYR A 453 -64.29 -9.28 -17.72
N PRO A 454 -64.14 -7.99 -17.34
CA PRO A 454 -63.80 -6.93 -18.27
C PRO A 454 -62.53 -7.24 -19.08
N LYS A 455 -62.51 -6.89 -20.36
CA LYS A 455 -61.39 -7.16 -21.29
C LYS A 455 -60.03 -6.68 -20.75
N ASN A 456 -60.02 -5.50 -20.13
CA ASN A 456 -58.81 -4.84 -19.63
C ASN A 456 -58.52 -5.13 -18.15
N PHE A 457 -59.20 -6.13 -17.56
CA PHE A 457 -58.94 -6.52 -16.18
C PHE A 457 -57.56 -7.19 -16.04
N GLY A 458 -56.78 -6.77 -15.06
CA GLY A 458 -55.41 -7.25 -14.84
C GLY A 458 -54.38 -6.67 -15.81
N ALA A 459 -54.77 -6.00 -16.89
CA ALA A 459 -53.86 -5.58 -17.95
C ALA A 459 -52.98 -4.41 -17.52
N PHE A 460 -51.69 -4.48 -17.88
CA PHE A 460 -50.79 -3.35 -17.82
C PHE A 460 -51.09 -2.36 -18.96
N ARG A 461 -51.68 -1.20 -18.64
CA ARG A 461 -52.14 -0.17 -19.61
C ARG A 461 -51.16 0.98 -19.76
N THR A 462 -50.42 1.30 -18.71
CA THR A 462 -49.55 2.47 -18.58
C THR A 462 -48.38 2.15 -17.68
N GLU A 463 -47.22 2.70 -17.99
CA GLU A 463 -46.11 2.79 -17.05
C GLU A 463 -45.96 4.25 -16.61
N PRO A 464 -46.09 4.57 -15.31
CA PRO A 464 -46.04 5.95 -14.84
C PRO A 464 -44.73 6.66 -15.18
N ILE A 465 -44.84 7.83 -15.80
CA ILE A 465 -43.71 8.73 -16.05
C ILE A 465 -43.39 9.44 -14.73
N LEU A 466 -42.10 9.51 -14.40
CA LEU A 466 -41.64 10.24 -13.23
C LEU A 466 -41.57 11.73 -13.56
N TRP A 467 -42.56 12.52 -13.11
CA TRP A 467 -42.53 13.97 -13.26
C TRP A 467 -41.98 14.62 -12.00
N PHE A 468 -40.88 15.37 -12.15
CA PHE A 468 -40.26 16.12 -11.08
C PHE A 468 -40.21 17.60 -11.43
N GLY A 469 -40.67 18.43 -10.49
CA GLY A 469 -40.44 19.86 -10.46
C GLY A 469 -39.72 20.23 -9.17
N TYR A 470 -38.65 21.02 -9.24
CA TYR A 470 -37.94 21.45 -8.05
C TYR A 470 -37.26 22.80 -8.24
N ALA A 471 -36.90 23.44 -7.13
CA ALA A 471 -36.20 24.72 -7.10
C ALA A 471 -34.68 24.50 -7.01
N GLU A 472 -33.96 24.89 -8.06
CA GLU A 472 -32.50 24.90 -8.13
C GLU A 472 -31.95 26.22 -7.55
N VAL A 473 -30.74 26.19 -6.98
CA VAL A 473 -30.09 27.36 -6.38
C VAL A 473 -28.61 27.42 -6.78
N GLU A 474 -28.04 28.61 -6.88
CA GLU A 474 -26.63 28.79 -7.30
C GLU A 474 -25.63 28.28 -6.25
N ASP A 475 -25.80 28.70 -4.99
CA ASP A 475 -24.90 28.34 -3.88
C ASP A 475 -25.63 27.52 -2.81
N ARG A 476 -25.50 26.20 -2.94
CA ARG A 476 -26.11 25.22 -2.03
C ARG A 476 -25.49 25.20 -0.63
N SER A 477 -24.30 25.78 -0.45
CA SER A 477 -23.61 25.81 0.86
C SER A 477 -24.18 26.86 1.82
N LYS A 478 -25.01 27.78 1.31
CA LYS A 478 -25.62 28.85 2.09
C LYS A 478 -27.09 28.56 2.40
N PRO A 479 -27.59 28.99 3.58
CA PRO A 479 -29.01 29.01 3.86
C PRO A 479 -29.76 29.85 2.83
N GLN A 480 -30.81 29.29 2.24
CA GLN A 480 -31.63 29.96 1.25
C GLN A 480 -32.78 30.73 1.92
N PRO A 481 -33.32 31.79 1.28
CA PRO A 481 -34.44 32.55 1.83
C PRO A 481 -35.62 31.63 2.12
N ALA A 482 -36.06 31.55 3.39
CA ALA A 482 -37.12 30.63 3.82
C ALA A 482 -38.54 31.21 3.66
N LYS A 483 -38.64 32.53 3.53
CA LYS A 483 -39.92 33.23 3.45
C LYS A 483 -40.20 33.70 2.01
N PRO A 484 -41.34 33.30 1.43
CA PRO A 484 -41.78 33.81 0.14
C PRO A 484 -41.83 35.34 0.12
N LEU A 485 -41.44 35.92 -1.02
CA LEU A 485 -41.57 37.36 -1.31
C LEU A 485 -40.71 38.30 -0.44
N GLU A 486 -39.82 37.78 0.42
CA GLU A 486 -38.90 38.58 1.24
C GLU A 486 -37.45 38.51 0.70
N GLY A 487 -36.74 39.65 0.69
CA GLY A 487 -35.32 39.73 0.34
C GLY A 487 -35.00 39.25 -1.08
N ASP A 488 -33.93 38.46 -1.22
CA ASP A 488 -33.47 37.91 -2.50
C ASP A 488 -34.23 36.63 -2.94
N TRP A 489 -35.40 36.34 -2.38
CA TRP A 489 -36.22 35.16 -2.69
C TRP A 489 -36.37 34.88 -4.20
N PHE A 490 -36.71 35.90 -4.99
CA PHE A 490 -36.91 35.76 -6.44
C PHE A 490 -35.62 35.50 -7.23
N LYS A 491 -34.47 35.85 -6.68
CA LYS A 491 -33.16 35.59 -7.29
C LYS A 491 -32.56 34.26 -6.84
N ALA A 492 -32.90 33.81 -5.64
CA ALA A 492 -32.33 32.62 -5.03
C ALA A 492 -32.74 31.32 -5.75
N TYR A 493 -34.00 31.23 -6.20
CA TYR A 493 -34.57 30.00 -6.72
C TYR A 493 -34.81 30.05 -8.23
N THR A 494 -34.41 28.98 -8.92
CA THR A 494 -34.69 28.73 -10.34
C THR A 494 -35.54 27.47 -10.48
N PRO A 495 -36.80 27.57 -10.91
CA PRO A 495 -37.66 26.41 -11.04
C PRO A 495 -37.23 25.56 -12.24
N THR A 496 -37.07 24.25 -12.01
CA THR A 496 -36.64 23.28 -13.02
C THR A 496 -37.58 22.08 -13.03
N ILE A 497 -37.89 21.58 -14.23
CA ILE A 497 -38.77 20.43 -14.45
C ILE A 497 -38.04 19.42 -15.34
N PHE A 498 -38.09 18.15 -14.95
CA PHE A 498 -37.63 17.04 -15.79
C PHE A 498 -38.59 15.85 -15.66
N GLY A 499 -38.56 14.99 -16.67
CA GLY A 499 -39.36 13.78 -16.71
C GLY A 499 -38.51 12.56 -17.01
N CYS A 500 -38.87 11.40 -16.44
CA CYS A 500 -38.20 10.14 -16.75
C CYS A 500 -39.18 9.05 -17.18
N GLU A 501 -38.89 8.45 -18.33
CA GLU A 501 -39.63 7.31 -18.87
C GLU A 501 -38.94 6.00 -18.49
N HIS A 502 -39.72 4.95 -18.29
CA HIS A 502 -39.21 3.64 -17.86
C HIS A 502 -38.88 2.75 -19.07
N TYR A 503 -37.63 2.28 -19.16
CA TYR A 503 -37.09 1.48 -20.24
C TYR A 503 -36.49 0.17 -19.74
N GLN A 504 -36.53 -0.85 -20.59
CA GLN A 504 -35.59 -1.95 -20.54
C GLN A 504 -34.20 -1.45 -20.94
N THR A 505 -33.21 -1.65 -20.08
CA THR A 505 -31.88 -1.05 -20.19
C THR A 505 -30.81 -2.12 -20.06
N LYS A 506 -29.85 -2.13 -21.01
CA LYS A 506 -28.63 -2.93 -20.89
C LYS A 506 -27.58 -2.15 -20.12
N TYR A 507 -27.17 -2.71 -18.99
CA TYR A 507 -26.19 -2.16 -18.08
C TYR A 507 -24.83 -2.84 -18.23
N LYS A 508 -23.77 -2.05 -18.04
CA LYS A 508 -22.41 -2.54 -17.81
C LYS A 508 -21.91 -1.93 -16.52
N VAL A 509 -21.70 -2.74 -15.49
CA VAL A 509 -21.39 -2.27 -14.13
C VAL A 509 -20.04 -2.82 -13.69
N GLN A 510 -19.14 -1.95 -13.29
CA GLN A 510 -17.89 -2.33 -12.65
C GLN A 510 -18.10 -2.38 -11.14
N PHE A 511 -17.79 -3.51 -10.53
CA PHE A 511 -17.75 -3.69 -9.09
C PHE A 511 -16.30 -3.60 -8.61
N ASN A 512 -16.09 -2.91 -7.49
CA ASN A 512 -14.80 -2.84 -6.82
C ASN A 512 -15.00 -3.16 -5.33
N TYR A 513 -14.22 -4.11 -4.83
CA TYR A 513 -14.15 -4.46 -3.42
C TYR A 513 -12.82 -3.98 -2.86
N THR A 514 -12.87 -3.00 -1.97
CA THR A 514 -11.69 -2.42 -1.32
C THR A 514 -11.88 -2.42 0.19
N GLY A 515 -10.99 -3.09 0.93
CA GLY A 515 -11.05 -3.11 2.39
C GLY A 515 -12.39 -3.64 2.91
N GLN A 516 -12.91 -4.70 2.28
CA GLN A 516 -14.23 -5.30 2.56
C GLN A 516 -15.46 -4.43 2.24
N VAL A 517 -15.30 -3.25 1.64
CA VAL A 517 -16.41 -2.41 1.18
C VAL A 517 -16.64 -2.63 -0.32
N GLN A 518 -17.90 -2.83 -0.71
CA GLN A 518 -18.32 -2.87 -2.10
C GLN A 518 -18.63 -1.46 -2.60
N THR A 519 -18.03 -1.09 -3.71
CA THR A 519 -18.41 0.08 -4.52
C THR A 519 -18.73 -0.38 -5.93
N HIS A 520 -19.57 0.36 -6.63
CA HIS A 520 -19.96 0.03 -8.00
C HIS A 520 -20.00 1.30 -8.84
N HIS A 521 -19.71 1.15 -10.12
CA HIS A 521 -19.78 2.22 -11.10
C HIS A 521 -20.42 1.69 -12.37
N VAL A 522 -21.52 2.30 -12.78
CA VAL A 522 -22.16 2.01 -14.07
C VAL A 522 -21.35 2.64 -15.19
N LYS A 523 -20.72 1.83 -16.04
CA LYS A 523 -19.89 2.27 -17.18
C LYS A 523 -20.72 2.70 -18.37
N SER A 524 -21.84 2.03 -18.61
CA SER A 524 -22.71 2.34 -19.74
C SER A 524 -24.15 1.91 -19.48
N ARG A 525 -25.09 2.70 -20.02
CA ARG A 525 -26.53 2.47 -20.01
C ARG A 525 -27.01 2.52 -21.45
N LYS A 526 -27.52 1.40 -21.97
CA LYS A 526 -28.12 1.36 -23.32
C LYS A 526 -29.61 1.07 -23.20
N PHE A 527 -30.42 2.10 -23.38
CA PHE A 527 -31.88 1.98 -23.40
C PHE A 527 -32.33 1.21 -24.65
N LEU A 528 -33.10 0.13 -24.47
CA LEU A 528 -33.52 -0.78 -25.53
C LEU A 528 -34.94 -0.47 -26.02
N LYS A 529 -35.93 -0.55 -25.12
CA LYS A 529 -37.34 -0.29 -25.40
C LYS A 529 -38.06 0.17 -24.14
N LYS A 530 -39.18 0.90 -24.28
CA LYS A 530 -40.05 1.25 -23.15
C LYS A 530 -40.62 -0.01 -22.51
N VAL A 531 -40.83 0.01 -21.20
CA VAL A 531 -41.45 -1.13 -20.48
C VAL A 531 -42.89 -1.34 -20.97
N ILE A 532 -43.66 -0.24 -21.09
CA ILE A 532 -44.97 -0.19 -21.74
C ILE A 532 -44.96 1.04 -22.64
N ASP A 533 -45.14 0.85 -23.95
CA ASP A 533 -45.10 1.93 -24.94
C ASP A 533 -46.51 2.50 -25.17
N THR A 534 -47.01 3.22 -24.19
CA THR A 534 -48.33 3.84 -24.20
C THR A 534 -48.28 5.22 -23.58
N THR A 535 -49.13 6.13 -24.05
CA THR A 535 -49.30 7.46 -23.50
C THR A 535 -50.58 7.53 -22.69
N PHE A 536 -50.47 7.88 -21.41
CA PHE A 536 -51.63 8.08 -20.53
C PHE A 536 -52.50 9.23 -21.03
N VAL A 537 -53.82 9.00 -21.11
CA VAL A 537 -54.80 10.02 -21.51
C VAL A 537 -55.51 10.57 -20.27
N PRO A 538 -55.21 11.80 -19.84
CA PRO A 538 -55.81 12.37 -18.64
C PRO A 538 -57.33 12.51 -18.76
N GLY A 539 -58.07 12.09 -17.73
CA GLY A 539 -59.52 12.27 -17.64
C GLY A 539 -60.36 11.25 -18.43
N ALA A 540 -59.78 10.55 -19.41
CA ALA A 540 -60.41 9.42 -20.06
C ALA A 540 -60.57 8.24 -19.09
N LYS A 541 -61.71 7.57 -19.14
CA LYS A 541 -62.01 6.40 -18.28
C LYS A 541 -62.53 5.23 -19.10
N ASP A 542 -62.05 4.03 -18.78
CA ASP A 542 -62.52 2.79 -19.41
C ASP A 542 -64.06 2.71 -19.30
N PRO A 543 -64.80 2.41 -20.38
CA PRO A 543 -66.27 2.38 -20.35
C PRO A 543 -66.83 1.34 -19.36
N ASP A 544 -66.10 0.27 -19.06
CA ASP A 544 -66.56 -0.77 -18.15
C ASP A 544 -66.43 -0.32 -16.68
N LYS A 545 -67.57 0.01 -16.07
CA LYS A 545 -67.67 0.48 -14.68
C LYS A 545 -67.41 -0.62 -13.64
N ARG A 546 -67.28 -1.89 -14.04
CA ARG A 546 -66.94 -2.99 -13.13
C ARG A 546 -65.48 -2.93 -12.69
N LEU A 547 -64.62 -2.30 -13.49
CA LEU A 547 -63.24 -2.01 -13.14
C LEU A 547 -63.18 -0.85 -12.12
N LYS A 548 -62.38 -1.03 -11.07
CA LYS A 548 -62.02 0.06 -10.16
C LYS A 548 -60.95 0.93 -10.84
N ASP A 549 -59.91 0.28 -11.35
CA ASP A 549 -58.91 0.91 -12.21
C ASP A 549 -59.47 1.13 -13.62
N ARG A 550 -59.85 2.37 -13.90
CA ARG A 550 -60.39 2.80 -15.20
C ARG A 550 -59.42 3.69 -15.97
N THR A 551 -58.13 3.61 -15.69
CA THR A 551 -57.10 4.33 -16.46
C THR A 551 -57.14 3.95 -17.94
N VAL A 552 -56.92 4.93 -18.82
CA VAL A 552 -56.89 4.76 -20.28
C VAL A 552 -55.59 5.33 -20.84
N ALA A 553 -55.04 4.60 -21.81
CA ALA A 553 -53.81 4.94 -22.51
C ALA A 553 -53.89 4.57 -23.98
N GLU A 554 -53.15 5.29 -24.82
CA GLU A 554 -53.08 5.03 -26.25
C GLU A 554 -51.65 4.69 -26.70
N PRO A 555 -51.45 3.73 -27.63
CA PRO A 555 -52.48 2.91 -28.27
C PRO A 555 -52.82 1.65 -27.45
N GLU A 556 -54.11 1.26 -27.41
CA GLU A 556 -54.61 0.08 -26.66
C GLU A 556 -53.91 -1.23 -27.08
N LYS A 557 -53.47 -1.34 -28.33
CA LYS A 557 -52.75 -2.51 -28.86
C LYS A 557 -51.46 -2.86 -28.10
N ASN A 558 -50.88 -1.89 -27.38
CA ASN A 558 -49.65 -2.06 -26.62
C ASN A 558 -49.91 -2.46 -25.16
N TYR A 559 -51.16 -2.69 -24.77
CA TYR A 559 -51.49 -3.18 -23.42
C TYR A 559 -50.94 -4.58 -23.22
N VAL A 560 -50.35 -4.83 -22.05
CA VAL A 560 -49.80 -6.14 -21.71
C VAL A 560 -50.82 -6.87 -20.84
N HIS A 561 -51.48 -7.87 -21.41
CA HIS A 561 -52.53 -8.63 -20.74
C HIS A 561 -51.98 -9.80 -19.92
N PRO A 562 -52.64 -10.19 -18.81
CA PRO A 562 -52.23 -11.33 -17.97
C PRO A 562 -52.06 -12.67 -18.70
N ARG A 563 -52.76 -12.81 -19.84
CA ARG A 563 -52.75 -13.99 -20.69
C ARG A 563 -51.45 -14.18 -21.48
N ASP A 564 -50.72 -13.10 -21.75
CA ASP A 564 -49.36 -13.16 -22.28
C ASP A 564 -48.38 -13.41 -21.12
N ILE A 565 -48.41 -14.62 -20.57
CA ILE A 565 -47.83 -14.96 -19.26
C ILE A 565 -46.37 -14.50 -19.13
N LYS A 566 -45.51 -14.82 -20.10
CA LYS A 566 -44.07 -14.52 -20.00
C LYS A 566 -43.81 -13.01 -20.02
N ASN A 567 -44.40 -12.30 -20.98
CA ASN A 567 -44.22 -10.85 -21.12
C ASN A 567 -44.86 -10.10 -19.96
N TYR A 568 -46.07 -10.50 -19.55
CA TYR A 568 -46.79 -9.91 -18.43
C TYR A 568 -46.01 -10.01 -17.12
N ARG A 569 -45.42 -11.19 -16.84
CA ARG A 569 -44.60 -11.37 -15.63
C ARG A 569 -43.33 -10.54 -15.65
N MET A 570 -42.67 -10.47 -16.79
CA MET A 570 -41.48 -9.64 -16.98
C MET A 570 -41.80 -8.15 -16.78
N THR A 571 -42.89 -7.67 -17.39
CA THR A 571 -43.39 -6.29 -17.24
C THR A 571 -43.75 -5.99 -15.78
N ALA A 572 -44.41 -6.93 -15.09
CA ALA A 572 -44.73 -6.77 -13.68
C ALA A 572 -43.49 -6.66 -12.79
N ALA A 573 -42.43 -7.43 -13.07
CA ALA A 573 -41.19 -7.33 -12.31
C ALA A 573 -40.55 -5.95 -12.49
N TYR A 574 -40.48 -5.44 -13.73
CA TYR A 574 -39.97 -4.09 -14.00
C TYR A 574 -40.82 -3.02 -13.31
N HIS A 575 -42.14 -3.13 -13.45
CA HIS A 575 -43.10 -2.26 -12.79
C HIS A 575 -42.94 -2.27 -11.26
N ALA A 576 -42.77 -3.45 -10.64
CA ALA A 576 -42.58 -3.61 -9.20
C ALA A 576 -41.31 -2.92 -8.69
N VAL A 577 -40.21 -2.98 -9.45
CA VAL A 577 -39.00 -2.20 -9.12
C VAL A 577 -39.27 -0.70 -9.23
N GLY A 578 -39.94 -0.28 -10.29
CA GLY A 578 -40.36 1.11 -10.49
C GLY A 578 -41.28 1.62 -9.37
N SER A 579 -42.30 0.85 -8.97
CA SER A 579 -43.29 1.24 -7.97
C SER A 579 -42.67 1.51 -6.60
N GLN A 580 -41.60 0.79 -6.24
CA GLN A 580 -40.88 1.05 -4.99
C GLN A 580 -40.10 2.36 -5.01
N LEU A 581 -39.41 2.68 -6.10
CA LEU A 581 -38.79 4.00 -6.27
C LEU A 581 -39.85 5.12 -6.15
N ARG A 582 -40.99 4.92 -6.83
CA ARG A 582 -42.10 5.88 -6.86
C ARG A 582 -42.67 6.07 -5.44
N SER A 583 -42.87 4.99 -4.68
CA SER A 583 -43.33 5.07 -3.29
C SER A 583 -42.38 5.82 -2.35
N ILE A 584 -41.06 5.76 -2.59
CA ILE A 584 -40.07 6.46 -1.77
C ILE A 584 -40.06 7.97 -2.08
N LEU A 585 -40.19 8.33 -3.36
CA LEU A 585 -39.93 9.70 -3.83
C LEU A 585 -41.19 10.54 -4.06
N ASN A 586 -42.36 9.93 -4.24
CA ASN A 586 -43.59 10.67 -4.52
C ASN A 586 -43.89 11.67 -3.39
N GLY A 587 -44.45 12.83 -3.75
CA GLY A 587 -44.85 13.86 -2.79
C GLY A 587 -44.25 15.25 -3.02
N THR A 588 -44.33 16.10 -1.99
CA THR A 588 -44.04 17.54 -2.11
C THR A 588 -43.21 18.07 -0.94
N ILE A 589 -42.48 19.15 -1.17
CA ILE A 589 -41.89 19.99 -0.11
C ILE A 589 -42.41 21.42 -0.27
N THR A 590 -43.00 21.96 0.80
CA THR A 590 -43.65 23.27 0.79
C THR A 590 -42.98 24.28 1.74
N MET A 591 -42.88 25.53 1.30
CA MET A 591 -42.41 26.67 2.10
C MET A 591 -43.59 27.53 2.60
N PRO A 592 -43.45 28.30 3.70
CA PRO A 592 -42.22 28.68 4.43
C PRO A 592 -41.71 27.74 5.53
N ASN A 593 -42.32 26.57 5.77
CA ASN A 593 -41.96 25.69 6.90
C ASN A 593 -41.22 24.41 6.51
N PHE A 594 -40.80 24.27 5.26
CA PHE A 594 -40.18 23.05 4.72
C PHE A 594 -40.99 21.79 5.05
N VAL A 595 -42.32 21.83 4.86
CA VAL A 595 -43.18 20.67 5.15
C VAL A 595 -42.92 19.61 4.10
N VAL A 596 -42.25 18.52 4.51
CA VAL A 596 -41.92 17.41 3.62
C VAL A 596 -42.98 16.31 3.70
N ASN A 597 -43.75 16.16 2.63
CA ASN A 597 -44.74 15.12 2.45
C ASN A 597 -44.21 14.02 1.53
N SER A 598 -43.05 13.45 1.86
CA SER A 598 -42.41 12.40 1.06
C SER A 598 -41.39 11.61 1.89
N GLN A 599 -41.10 10.37 1.51
CA GLN A 599 -40.03 9.58 2.12
C GLN A 599 -38.64 9.93 1.55
N ILE A 600 -38.54 10.90 0.64
CA ILE A 600 -37.26 11.37 0.08
C ILE A 600 -36.23 11.78 1.15
N LEU A 601 -36.68 12.26 2.33
CA LEU A 601 -35.84 12.58 3.49
C LEU A 601 -34.99 11.40 4.00
N GLN A 602 -35.43 10.18 3.71
CA GLN A 602 -34.74 8.95 4.10
C GLN A 602 -33.56 8.65 3.16
N THR A 603 -33.49 9.30 2.00
CA THR A 603 -32.49 9.07 0.95
C THR A 603 -31.37 10.12 0.98
N ARG A 604 -30.35 9.96 0.12
CA ARG A 604 -29.31 10.97 -0.11
C ARG A 604 -29.69 12.06 -1.11
N LEU A 605 -30.88 11.97 -1.72
CA LEU A 605 -31.29 12.83 -2.82
C LEU A 605 -31.73 14.24 -2.37
N LEU A 606 -31.82 14.49 -1.06
CA LEU A 606 -32.24 15.76 -0.48
C LEU A 606 -31.17 16.32 0.46
N GLU A 607 -30.78 17.58 0.27
CA GLU A 607 -29.87 18.30 1.16
C GLU A 607 -30.62 18.81 2.39
N ARG A 608 -30.09 18.55 3.59
CA ARG A 608 -30.74 18.92 4.85
C ARG A 608 -30.61 20.40 5.22
N LEU A 609 -29.61 21.11 4.66
CA LEU A 609 -29.40 22.52 4.96
C LEU A 609 -30.56 23.38 4.45
N ASN A 610 -31.01 23.09 3.22
CA ASN A 610 -32.03 23.89 2.52
C ASN A 610 -33.31 23.10 2.19
N TYR A 611 -33.37 21.80 2.51
CA TYR A 611 -34.46 20.89 2.11
C TYR A 611 -34.76 20.94 0.61
N LEU A 612 -33.68 20.99 -0.19
CA LEU A 612 -33.72 21.01 -1.65
C LEU A 612 -33.12 19.71 -2.21
N PRO A 613 -33.57 19.23 -3.38
CA PRO A 613 -32.90 18.13 -4.07
C PRO A 613 -31.43 18.46 -4.34
N ILE A 614 -30.54 17.48 -4.28
CA ILE A 614 -29.09 17.64 -4.52
C ILE A 614 -28.76 18.17 -5.93
N ALA A 615 -27.52 18.62 -6.13
CA ALA A 615 -27.06 19.04 -7.46
C ALA A 615 -27.08 17.85 -8.43
N ASN A 616 -27.35 18.11 -9.73
CA ASN A 616 -27.49 17.07 -10.76
C ASN A 616 -28.50 15.98 -10.34
N PHE A 617 -29.64 16.43 -9.80
CA PHE A 617 -30.68 15.54 -9.28
C PHE A 617 -31.14 14.45 -10.27
N PRO A 618 -31.31 14.72 -11.59
CA PRO A 618 -31.68 13.66 -12.55
C PRO A 618 -30.66 12.52 -12.63
N GLU A 619 -29.37 12.83 -12.66
CA GLU A 619 -28.29 11.83 -12.74
C GLU A 619 -28.19 11.02 -11.44
N GLU A 620 -28.27 11.69 -10.30
CA GLU A 620 -28.26 11.02 -8.99
C GLU A 620 -29.49 10.16 -8.76
N LEU A 621 -30.66 10.56 -9.26
CA LEU A 621 -31.86 9.74 -9.25
C LEU A 621 -31.65 8.43 -10.03
N GLN A 622 -31.03 8.51 -11.21
CA GLN A 622 -30.70 7.31 -12.01
C GLN A 622 -29.73 6.40 -11.26
N MET A 623 -28.69 6.98 -10.64
CA MET A 623 -27.73 6.21 -9.83
C MET A 623 -28.39 5.57 -8.60
N PHE A 624 -29.30 6.27 -7.93
CA PHE A 624 -30.05 5.71 -6.80
C PHE A 624 -30.95 4.55 -7.23
N TYR A 625 -31.59 4.64 -8.39
CA TYR A 625 -32.37 3.52 -8.94
C TYR A 625 -31.46 2.32 -9.28
N GLU A 626 -30.27 2.58 -9.82
CA GLU A 626 -29.26 1.54 -10.10
C GLU A 626 -28.72 0.88 -8.84
N GLU A 627 -28.60 1.63 -7.75
CA GLU A 627 -28.26 1.10 -6.44
C GLU A 627 -29.33 0.14 -5.93
N ILE A 628 -30.61 0.43 -6.13
CA ILE A 628 -31.72 -0.50 -5.82
C ILE A 628 -31.58 -1.78 -6.64
N LEU A 629 -31.22 -1.68 -7.93
CA LEU A 629 -30.97 -2.84 -8.79
C LEU A 629 -29.78 -3.67 -8.31
N VAL A 630 -28.64 -3.03 -8.05
CA VAL A 630 -27.43 -3.72 -7.58
C VAL A 630 -27.68 -4.37 -6.21
N SER A 631 -28.55 -3.80 -5.39
CA SER A 631 -28.91 -4.34 -4.08
C SER A 631 -29.67 -5.66 -4.13
N PHE A 632 -30.21 -6.08 -5.28
CA PHE A 632 -30.71 -7.45 -5.45
C PHE A 632 -29.62 -8.49 -5.12
N LEU A 633 -28.34 -8.19 -5.42
CA LEU A 633 -27.23 -9.09 -5.13
C LEU A 633 -27.01 -9.33 -3.62
N SER A 634 -27.63 -8.53 -2.76
CA SER A 634 -27.62 -8.74 -1.30
C SER A 634 -28.37 -10.01 -0.88
N ASP A 635 -29.40 -10.42 -1.64
CA ASP A 635 -30.19 -11.62 -1.41
C ASP A 635 -30.12 -12.55 -2.64
N PRO A 636 -29.24 -13.58 -2.60
CA PRO A 636 -29.09 -14.54 -3.70
C PRO A 636 -30.32 -15.38 -4.03
N GLN A 637 -31.36 -15.39 -3.20
CA GLN A 637 -32.63 -16.11 -3.46
C GLN A 637 -33.64 -15.30 -4.25
N MET A 638 -33.32 -14.07 -4.64
CA MET A 638 -34.17 -13.34 -5.58
C MET A 638 -34.03 -13.99 -6.95
N SER A 639 -35.14 -14.34 -7.61
CA SER A 639 -35.09 -15.02 -8.92
C SER A 639 -34.39 -14.21 -10.00
N ALA A 640 -34.36 -12.88 -9.86
CA ALA A 640 -33.58 -11.99 -10.72
C ALA A 640 -32.06 -12.13 -10.54
N VAL A 641 -31.54 -12.89 -9.56
CA VAL A 641 -30.11 -13.05 -9.29
C VAL A 641 -29.60 -14.39 -9.85
N SER A 642 -28.54 -14.32 -10.64
CA SER A 642 -27.95 -15.46 -11.35
C SER A 642 -26.43 -15.48 -11.23
N TRP A 643 -25.79 -16.57 -11.65
CA TRP A 643 -24.33 -16.61 -11.73
C TRP A 643 -23.82 -15.72 -12.86
N ALA A 644 -22.71 -15.01 -12.64
CA ALA A 644 -22.13 -14.17 -13.69
C ALA A 644 -21.46 -14.99 -14.81
N SER A 645 -20.95 -16.17 -14.49
CA SER A 645 -20.37 -17.13 -15.44
C SER A 645 -21.43 -17.80 -16.32
N ASP A 646 -22.59 -18.14 -15.74
CA ASP A 646 -23.76 -18.64 -16.46
C ASP A 646 -25.05 -17.94 -15.98
N PRO A 647 -25.46 -16.85 -16.64
CA PRO A 647 -26.66 -16.09 -16.27
C PRO A 647 -27.98 -16.86 -16.43
N SER A 648 -27.97 -18.02 -17.09
CA SER A 648 -29.17 -18.86 -17.26
C SER A 648 -29.52 -19.65 -16.01
N GLN A 649 -28.62 -19.73 -15.02
CA GLN A 649 -28.85 -20.47 -13.79
C GLN A 649 -29.06 -19.55 -12.60
N TYR A 650 -30.06 -19.87 -11.78
CA TYR A 650 -30.30 -19.24 -10.49
C TYR A 650 -29.09 -19.38 -9.56
N SER A 651 -28.78 -18.33 -8.80
CA SER A 651 -27.62 -18.34 -7.92
C SER A 651 -27.85 -19.10 -6.62
N GLY A 652 -29.01 -18.90 -5.99
CA GLY A 652 -29.31 -19.44 -4.66
C GLY A 652 -28.29 -19.03 -3.58
N LYS A 653 -28.50 -19.54 -2.36
CA LYS A 653 -27.72 -19.16 -1.16
C LYS A 653 -26.30 -19.74 -1.08
N PHE A 654 -25.96 -20.71 -1.90
CA PHE A 654 -24.72 -21.47 -1.78
C PHE A 654 -23.55 -20.78 -2.51
N GLN A 655 -22.36 -21.28 -2.24
CA GLN A 655 -21.15 -20.85 -2.92
C GLN A 655 -21.01 -21.62 -4.24
N GLY A 656 -20.72 -20.91 -5.32
CA GLY A 656 -20.43 -21.50 -6.63
C GLY A 656 -19.16 -22.34 -6.54
N GLY A 657 -19.19 -23.53 -7.13
CA GLY A 657 -18.02 -24.38 -7.28
C GLY A 657 -17.01 -23.83 -8.28
N VAL A 658 -15.93 -24.58 -8.50
CA VAL A 658 -14.84 -24.24 -9.43
C VAL A 658 -15.35 -23.99 -10.85
N ASP A 659 -16.40 -24.68 -11.27
CA ASP A 659 -17.00 -24.56 -12.61
C ASP A 659 -17.71 -23.20 -12.85
N ARG A 660 -17.81 -22.34 -11.83
CA ARG A 660 -18.52 -21.05 -11.89
C ARG A 660 -17.61 -19.84 -11.69
N GLU A 661 -16.32 -19.99 -11.96
CA GLU A 661 -15.33 -18.92 -11.91
C GLU A 661 -15.60 -17.83 -12.96
N PHE A 662 -15.34 -16.56 -12.59
CA PHE A 662 -15.61 -15.39 -13.44
C PHE A 662 -14.37 -14.48 -13.52
N PRO A 663 -14.03 -13.93 -14.70
CA PRO A 663 -12.86 -13.07 -14.86
C PRO A 663 -12.87 -11.85 -13.92
N CYS A 664 -11.79 -11.68 -13.16
CA CYS A 664 -11.62 -10.57 -12.22
C CYS A 664 -10.16 -10.10 -12.14
N VAL A 665 -9.97 -8.87 -11.67
CA VAL A 665 -8.65 -8.35 -11.33
C VAL A 665 -8.59 -8.30 -9.81
N ARG A 666 -7.71 -9.10 -9.19
CA ARG A 666 -7.45 -9.02 -7.75
C ARG A 666 -6.19 -8.21 -7.49
N TRP A 667 -6.17 -7.47 -6.40
CA TRP A 667 -4.98 -6.77 -5.96
C TRP A 667 -4.87 -6.73 -4.45
N GLN A 668 -3.64 -6.55 -3.98
CA GLN A 668 -3.34 -6.34 -2.59
C GLN A 668 -2.18 -5.37 -2.48
N VAL A 669 -2.18 -4.60 -1.39
CA VAL A 669 -1.05 -3.73 -1.07
C VAL A 669 -0.08 -4.58 -0.26
N ARG A 670 1.11 -4.80 -0.81
CA ARG A 670 2.20 -5.51 -0.12
C ARG A 670 3.42 -4.62 -0.04
N ASN A 671 4.09 -4.68 1.10
CA ASN A 671 5.42 -4.11 1.26
C ASN A 671 6.37 -4.83 0.30
N CYS A 672 6.96 -4.10 -0.64
CA CYS A 672 7.90 -4.62 -1.61
C CYS A 672 9.23 -3.88 -1.50
N PHE A 673 10.33 -4.53 -1.88
CA PHE A 673 11.63 -3.89 -1.91
C PHE A 673 11.73 -2.91 -3.09
N PHE A 674 12.14 -1.67 -2.80
CA PHE A 674 12.44 -0.64 -3.77
C PHE A 674 13.94 -0.35 -3.74
N TYR A 675 14.57 -0.36 -4.92
CA TYR A 675 16.02 -0.25 -5.06
C TYR A 675 16.35 1.01 -5.85
N ASN A 676 17.03 1.95 -5.19
CA ASN A 676 17.56 3.16 -5.81
C ASN A 676 18.96 2.88 -6.39
N TYR A 677 18.98 2.46 -7.66
CA TYR A 677 20.23 2.13 -8.34
C TYR A 677 21.15 3.34 -8.54
N ALA A 678 20.60 4.53 -8.75
CA ALA A 678 21.38 5.74 -9.02
C ALA A 678 22.28 6.11 -7.83
N GLN A 679 21.74 6.05 -6.62
CA GLN A 679 22.50 6.36 -5.41
C GLN A 679 23.58 5.31 -5.12
N LEU A 680 23.30 4.02 -5.31
CA LEU A 680 24.29 2.95 -5.10
C LEU A 680 25.47 3.12 -6.06
N TRP A 681 25.18 3.33 -7.35
CA TRP A 681 26.20 3.53 -8.37
C TRP A 681 27.02 4.80 -8.14
N ALA A 682 26.40 5.91 -7.72
CA ALA A 682 27.12 7.14 -7.41
C ALA A 682 28.18 6.94 -6.32
N VAL A 683 27.81 6.30 -5.20
CA VAL A 683 28.72 6.06 -4.07
C VAL A 683 29.86 5.13 -4.46
N TYR A 684 29.56 4.03 -5.16
CA TYR A 684 30.60 3.09 -5.62
C TYR A 684 31.49 3.67 -6.72
N ALA A 685 30.94 4.45 -7.66
CA ALA A 685 31.74 5.06 -8.72
C ALA A 685 32.74 6.09 -8.16
N ILE A 686 32.30 6.94 -7.23
CA ILE A 686 33.18 7.93 -6.58
C ILE A 686 34.28 7.22 -5.78
N SER A 687 33.93 6.22 -4.95
CA SER A 687 34.92 5.49 -4.16
C SER A 687 35.90 4.67 -5.02
N MET A 688 35.40 4.01 -6.07
CA MET A 688 36.23 3.29 -7.05
C MET A 688 37.19 4.25 -7.77
N PHE A 689 36.72 5.42 -8.22
CA PHE A 689 37.55 6.42 -8.89
C PHE A 689 38.70 6.90 -7.99
N ILE A 690 38.39 7.29 -6.74
CA ILE A 690 39.41 7.73 -5.77
C ILE A 690 40.40 6.60 -5.49
N THR A 691 39.91 5.37 -5.30
CA THR A 691 40.77 4.20 -5.01
C THR A 691 41.69 3.87 -6.18
N ILE A 692 41.21 3.91 -7.42
CA ILE A 692 42.03 3.67 -8.61
C ILE A 692 43.13 4.73 -8.72
N LEU A 693 42.82 6.02 -8.51
CA LEU A 693 43.82 7.08 -8.49
C LEU A 693 44.85 6.89 -7.38
N ALA A 694 44.41 6.48 -6.19
CA ALA A 694 45.29 6.16 -5.07
C ALA A 694 46.25 5.03 -5.44
N VAL A 695 45.74 3.91 -5.95
CA VAL A 695 46.55 2.75 -6.31
C VAL A 695 47.50 3.05 -7.46
N VAL A 696 47.07 3.77 -8.51
CA VAL A 696 47.99 4.19 -9.58
C VAL A 696 49.12 5.04 -9.03
N SER A 697 48.84 5.98 -8.11
CA SER A 697 49.84 6.81 -7.45
C SER A 697 50.76 6.01 -6.51
N GLY A 698 50.21 5.02 -5.80
CA GLY A 698 50.98 4.13 -4.93
C GLY A 698 51.90 3.20 -5.71
N VAL A 699 51.43 2.67 -6.85
CA VAL A 699 52.24 1.80 -7.70
C VAL A 699 53.33 2.59 -8.43
N THR A 700 53.05 3.80 -8.94
CA THR A 700 54.11 4.63 -9.53
C THR A 700 55.17 5.01 -8.48
N ALA A 701 54.75 5.30 -7.24
CA ALA A 701 55.67 5.50 -6.13
C ALA A 701 56.54 4.25 -5.86
N MET A 702 55.97 3.04 -6.01
CA MET A 702 56.72 1.79 -5.83
C MET A 702 57.66 1.47 -7.00
N GLU A 703 57.28 1.76 -8.25
CA GLU A 703 58.10 1.47 -9.44
C GLU A 703 59.30 2.40 -9.55
N GLU A 704 59.17 3.63 -9.06
CA GLU A 704 60.26 4.61 -9.02
C GLU A 704 61.28 4.33 -7.90
N ASP A 705 60.98 3.43 -6.95
CA ASP A 705 61.78 3.20 -5.74
C ASP A 705 62.14 1.71 -5.51
N ALA A 706 63.40 1.33 -5.77
CA ALA A 706 63.87 -0.05 -5.61
C ALA A 706 64.28 -0.43 -4.16
N MET A 707 64.50 0.54 -3.26
CA MET A 707 65.41 0.35 -2.12
C MET A 707 64.80 0.51 -0.70
N MET A 708 63.50 0.76 -0.54
CA MET A 708 62.80 0.56 0.75
C MET A 708 61.39 0.07 0.49
N ARG A 709 61.18 -1.23 0.67
CA ARG A 709 59.89 -1.87 0.35
C ARG A 709 58.93 -1.94 1.54
N SER A 710 59.35 -1.51 2.75
CA SER A 710 58.52 -1.63 3.96
C SER A 710 58.71 -0.49 4.97
N LEU A 711 57.61 -0.02 5.56
CA LEU A 711 57.54 0.74 6.81
C LEU A 711 57.64 -0.18 8.03
N SER A 712 58.32 -1.32 7.90
CA SER A 712 58.46 -2.24 9.02
C SER A 712 59.30 -1.56 10.11
N PHE A 713 58.97 -1.83 11.38
CA PHE A 713 59.76 -1.34 12.51
C PHE A 713 61.25 -1.63 12.33
N SER A 714 61.60 -2.81 11.81
CA SER A 714 62.97 -3.18 11.46
C SER A 714 63.64 -2.26 10.44
N ALA A 715 62.92 -1.80 9.42
CA ALA A 715 63.45 -0.92 8.38
C ALA A 715 63.63 0.51 8.91
N ILE A 716 62.69 0.97 9.75
CA ILE A 716 62.80 2.27 10.43
C ILE A 716 63.96 2.24 11.43
N LEU A 717 64.05 1.21 12.27
CA LEU A 717 65.13 1.02 13.26
C LEU A 717 66.51 0.97 12.60
N ALA A 718 66.62 0.32 11.43
CA ALA A 718 67.86 0.30 10.66
C ALA A 718 68.22 1.71 10.12
N ALA A 719 67.23 2.46 9.65
CA ALA A 719 67.40 3.80 9.10
C ALA A 719 67.69 4.89 10.16
N THR A 720 67.37 4.64 11.43
CA THR A 720 67.60 5.59 12.54
C THR A 720 68.98 5.46 13.19
N ARG A 721 69.85 4.52 12.76
CA ARG A 721 71.19 4.31 13.34
C ARG A 721 72.28 5.27 12.82
N ALA A 722 71.90 6.29 12.06
CA ALA A 722 72.88 7.18 11.43
C ALA A 722 73.34 8.31 12.35
N SER A 723 74.65 8.58 12.30
CA SER A 723 75.36 9.61 13.08
C SER A 723 74.85 11.04 12.84
N SER A 724 74.15 11.30 11.74
CA SER A 724 73.48 12.59 11.46
C SER A 724 72.34 12.92 12.42
N LEU A 725 71.74 11.93 13.08
CA LEU A 725 70.63 12.12 14.03
C LEU A 725 71.14 12.45 15.45
N ASP A 726 72.42 12.18 15.77
CA ASP A 726 73.03 12.49 17.07
C ASP A 726 73.13 14.00 17.33
N LYS A 727 73.01 14.82 16.27
CA LYS A 727 73.02 16.29 16.36
C LYS A 727 71.71 16.88 16.92
N LEU A 728 70.64 16.09 17.00
CA LEU A 728 69.34 16.52 17.53
C LEU A 728 69.35 16.43 19.07
N ARG A 729 69.05 17.54 19.75
CA ARG A 729 68.92 17.56 21.22
C ARG A 729 67.52 17.12 21.62
N TRP A 730 67.37 15.84 21.93
CA TRP A 730 66.10 15.19 22.29
C TRP A 730 65.40 15.74 23.57
N GLU A 731 66.05 16.63 24.32
CA GLU A 731 65.57 17.22 25.58
C GLU A 731 64.58 18.40 25.40
N LYS A 732 64.50 19.01 24.21
CA LYS A 732 63.62 20.17 23.92
C LYS A 732 62.64 19.86 22.79
N GLU A 733 61.44 19.42 23.15
CA GLU A 733 60.42 18.93 22.22
C GLU A 733 59.97 19.97 21.17
N ALA A 734 59.90 21.26 21.54
CA ALA A 734 59.47 22.33 20.62
C ALA A 734 60.50 22.61 19.50
N ASP A 735 61.79 22.59 19.83
CA ASP A 735 62.88 22.83 18.87
C ASP A 735 63.06 21.62 17.93
N LEU A 736 62.78 20.41 18.43
CA LEU A 736 62.77 19.17 17.63
C LEU A 736 61.66 19.16 16.58
N LYS A 737 60.43 19.53 16.98
CA LYS A 737 59.25 19.51 16.09
C LYS A 737 59.36 20.45 14.89
N SER A 738 60.15 21.52 14.99
CA SER A 738 60.41 22.48 13.91
C SER A 738 61.59 22.11 13.00
N SER A 739 62.40 21.12 13.39
CA SER A 739 63.55 20.68 12.61
C SER A 739 63.12 19.93 11.34
N LYS A 740 63.70 20.28 10.18
CA LYS A 740 63.42 19.57 8.92
C LYS A 740 64.29 18.32 8.78
N ILE A 741 63.64 17.20 8.52
CA ILE A 741 64.24 15.89 8.39
C ILE A 741 63.84 15.29 7.05
N GLY A 742 64.76 14.56 6.43
CA GLY A 742 64.52 13.82 5.20
C GLY A 742 65.28 12.50 5.19
N PHE A 743 64.92 11.64 4.26
CA PHE A 743 65.63 10.38 4.01
C PHE A 743 66.46 10.48 2.73
N GLY A 744 67.74 10.10 2.77
CA GLY A 744 68.64 10.19 1.64
C GLY A 744 70.03 9.64 1.97
N VAL A 745 71.04 9.97 1.16
CA VAL A 745 72.42 9.52 1.40
C VAL A 745 73.08 10.43 2.41
N VAL A 746 73.54 9.85 3.51
CA VAL A 746 74.29 10.50 4.59
C VAL A 746 75.71 9.95 4.63
N ALA A 747 76.69 10.83 4.85
CA ALA A 747 78.08 10.43 5.06
C ALA A 747 78.29 10.11 6.54
N ASP A 748 78.73 8.88 6.84
CA ASP A 748 79.07 8.49 8.20
C ASP A 748 80.42 9.08 8.64
N HIS A 749 80.72 9.05 9.94
CA HIS A 749 81.99 9.52 10.54
C HIS A 749 83.24 8.81 9.98
N THR A 750 83.06 7.66 9.32
CA THR A 750 84.09 6.87 8.62
C THR A 750 84.21 7.19 7.12
N GLY A 751 83.35 8.07 6.58
CA GLY A 751 83.29 8.42 5.15
C GLY A 751 82.42 7.48 4.30
N GLU A 752 81.81 6.45 4.89
CA GLU A 752 80.93 5.52 4.19
C GLU A 752 79.55 6.16 3.92
N ARG A 753 79.06 6.05 2.68
CA ARG A 753 77.78 6.63 2.26
C ARG A 753 76.66 5.62 2.45
N THR A 754 75.79 5.87 3.43
CA THR A 754 74.66 4.99 3.75
C THR A 754 73.33 5.74 3.59
N TYR A 755 72.25 5.03 3.27
CA TYR A 755 70.91 5.60 3.19
C TYR A 755 70.27 5.64 4.57
N SER A 756 69.99 6.83 5.08
CA SER A 756 69.43 7.01 6.42
C SER A 756 68.69 8.33 6.55
N PHE A 757 68.07 8.55 7.73
CA PHE A 757 67.47 9.84 8.06
C PHE A 757 68.52 10.84 8.54
N GLY A 758 68.35 12.10 8.18
CA GLY A 758 69.18 13.18 8.71
C GLY A 758 68.54 14.56 8.60
N VAL A 759 69.19 15.54 9.23
CA VAL A 759 68.72 16.93 9.34
C VAL A 759 69.12 17.72 8.08
N GLU A 760 68.35 18.77 7.78
CA GLU A 760 68.61 19.71 6.68
C GLU A 760 70.09 20.17 6.65
N GLY A 761 70.82 19.80 5.60
CA GLY A 761 72.25 20.09 5.42
C GLY A 761 73.17 18.85 5.38
N ASP A 762 72.82 17.77 6.09
CA ASP A 762 73.65 16.54 6.18
C ASP A 762 73.19 15.41 5.25
N VAL A 763 71.98 15.53 4.68
CA VAL A 763 71.39 14.53 3.79
C VAL A 763 71.42 15.03 2.35
N SER A 764 71.98 14.22 1.45
CA SER A 764 71.82 14.41 0.02
C SER A 764 70.63 13.59 -0.49
N GLN A 765 69.57 14.30 -0.88
CA GLN A 765 68.43 13.72 -1.59
C GLN A 765 68.61 13.92 -3.09
N GLU A 766 68.27 12.92 -3.92
CA GLU A 766 68.24 13.12 -5.37
C GLU A 766 67.23 14.22 -5.69
N LYS A 767 67.73 15.37 -6.14
CA LYS A 767 66.89 16.48 -6.57
C LYS A 767 66.12 16.01 -7.81
N ALA A 768 64.79 15.97 -7.71
CA ALA A 768 63.95 15.77 -8.87
C ALA A 768 64.32 16.84 -9.92
N MET A 769 64.80 16.39 -11.09
CA MET A 769 65.03 17.24 -12.25
C MET A 769 63.77 18.07 -12.50
N SER A 770 63.89 19.39 -12.45
CA SER A 770 62.78 20.31 -12.67
C SER A 770 62.31 20.22 -14.13
N THR A 771 61.38 19.33 -14.44
CA THR A 771 60.55 19.53 -15.63
C THR A 771 59.46 20.52 -15.27
N GLY A 772 59.75 21.79 -15.51
CA GLY A 772 58.74 22.83 -15.50
C GLY A 772 57.69 22.58 -16.59
N ARG A 773 56.54 22.05 -16.21
CA ARG A 773 55.25 22.30 -16.86
C ARG A 773 54.11 21.77 -15.97
N SER A 774 53.17 22.64 -15.65
CA SER A 774 51.89 22.30 -15.01
C SER A 774 51.23 21.09 -15.69
N PRO A 775 50.59 20.17 -14.94
CA PRO A 775 49.78 19.13 -15.55
C PRO A 775 48.42 19.74 -15.94
N GLY A 776 48.42 20.42 -17.09
CA GLY A 776 47.23 20.45 -17.93
C GLY A 776 47.04 19.05 -18.51
N ILE A 777 45.81 18.57 -18.46
CA ILE A 777 45.31 17.31 -19.01
C ILE A 777 45.98 17.00 -20.36
N SER A 778 46.77 15.93 -20.42
CA SER A 778 47.27 15.36 -21.68
C SER A 778 46.88 13.88 -21.73
N VAL A 779 45.72 13.63 -22.32
CA VAL A 779 45.27 12.33 -22.77
C VAL A 779 45.84 12.14 -24.17
N MET A 780 47.08 11.65 -24.30
CA MET A 780 47.63 11.01 -25.52
C MET A 780 49.11 10.70 -25.31
N ASN A 781 49.41 9.47 -24.87
CA ASN A 781 50.56 8.68 -25.35
C ASN A 781 50.68 7.32 -24.64
N TRP A 782 49.60 6.53 -24.70
CA TRP A 782 49.63 5.13 -24.26
C TRP A 782 50.15 4.18 -25.36
N GLY A 783 50.10 4.59 -26.63
CA GLY A 783 50.55 3.77 -27.78
C GLY A 783 52.06 3.54 -27.88
N ASP A 784 52.87 4.56 -27.58
CA ASP A 784 54.33 4.50 -27.82
C ASP A 784 55.13 3.70 -26.80
N ARG A 785 54.53 3.38 -25.64
CA ARG A 785 55.18 2.58 -24.58
C ARG A 785 54.91 1.08 -24.73
N ALA A 786 53.79 0.70 -25.36
CA ALA A 786 53.49 -0.69 -25.69
C ALA A 786 54.35 -1.20 -26.85
N ALA A 787 54.59 -0.39 -27.88
CA ALA A 787 55.42 -0.75 -29.04
C ALA A 787 56.90 -1.05 -28.66
N ARG A 788 57.44 -0.34 -27.65
CA ARG A 788 58.83 -0.55 -27.20
C ARG A 788 59.04 -1.80 -26.32
N ARG A 789 58.00 -2.31 -25.65
CA ARG A 789 58.10 -3.55 -24.85
C ARG A 789 58.01 -4.82 -25.69
N VAL A 790 57.41 -4.77 -26.88
CA VAL A 790 57.35 -5.94 -27.79
C VAL A 790 58.68 -6.16 -28.52
N SER A 791 59.45 -5.11 -28.78
CA SER A 791 60.74 -5.22 -29.49
C SER A 791 61.84 -5.90 -28.66
N TYR A 792 61.86 -5.71 -27.32
CA TYR A 792 62.86 -6.36 -26.45
C TYR A 792 62.56 -7.84 -26.14
N ALA A 793 61.33 -8.30 -26.33
CA ALA A 793 60.96 -9.71 -26.13
C ALA A 793 61.26 -10.60 -27.35
N MET A 794 61.41 -10.03 -28.55
CA MET A 794 61.76 -10.78 -29.77
C MET A 794 63.27 -10.89 -30.04
N VAL A 795 64.10 -9.99 -29.49
CA VAL A 795 65.56 -10.04 -29.70
C VAL A 795 66.24 -11.06 -28.77
N ASN A 796 65.72 -11.30 -27.57
CA ASN A 796 66.35 -12.19 -26.59
C ASN A 796 66.01 -13.70 -26.76
N LYS A 797 65.30 -14.07 -27.83
CA LYS A 797 64.91 -15.46 -28.12
C LYS A 797 65.74 -16.10 -29.24
N ARG A 798 66.70 -15.38 -29.84
CA ARG A 798 67.48 -15.85 -31.00
C ARG A 798 68.91 -16.32 -30.69
N ASP A 799 69.46 -16.03 -29.51
CA ASP A 799 70.86 -16.35 -29.18
C ASP A 799 71.06 -17.41 -28.08
N ARG A 800 70.07 -18.30 -27.87
CA ARG A 800 70.21 -19.48 -27.00
C ARG A 800 69.63 -20.73 -27.65
N GLN A 801 70.15 -21.06 -28.82
CA GLN A 801 70.18 -22.43 -29.34
C GLN A 801 71.50 -22.58 -30.09
N GLU A 802 72.52 -23.05 -29.37
CA GLU A 802 73.52 -24.02 -29.83
C GLU A 802 74.60 -24.21 -28.74
N ASN A 803 74.88 -25.48 -28.45
CA ASN A 803 75.74 -26.10 -27.43
C ASN A 803 75.21 -26.21 -25.99
#